data_AF-A0A3B9ERX1-F1
#
_entry.id   AF-A0A3B9ERX1-F1
#
_cell.length_a   1.000
_cell.length_b   1.000
_cell.length_c   1.000
_cell.angle_alpha   90.00
_cell.angle_beta   90.00
_cell.angle_gamma   90.00
#
_symmetry.space_group_name_H-M   'P 1'
#
loop_
_entity.id
_entity.type
_entity.pdbx_description
1 polymer ?
#
loop_
_entity_poly.entity_id
_entity_poly.type
_entity_poly.pdbx_seq_one_letter_code
_entity_poly.pdbx_strand_id
1 'polypeptide(L)'
;PNLSEAEASLLGRVDPDLAPRSELVLVHARDWQDDCGTADWLAPRNTADFHHVRAWVEGDFARLARILTGNAINLVLGGGGARGFAQIGVLRAFKQAGVPIDRVAGTSMGSLVGALYALGMGIDDITEINREIWIDGKPLSDYTFPAIAIVRGRRLHNLVKHTLHGRKIEDMPIRFFCVSGDLTATDLMMHDHGTLWEGIRASGSIPGAGPPMFLNGHILVDGGVLNNLPGDLMMDRYTGAVVAVDVNPMASMTVPADIDEVPSGWGVLWNRINPFANPLKVPGIFEILYRTATLSSDRLAKRTHGRTDFLLTPPVSHFRVLEFDALEEIAEIGYRDAVTALKGDLDPRIARYAQIDRLPDLPPIPGPDPKKAAKADAAKDGARRSVRRRIAAAAAVLAVIGGAWSYMTGGSAPERSDVPVTATVEGPQVEKHDGANILPVGVVVARHSDGYDVSNRYAGRIVSRRETGLGFERTGTVVEMTADEGDKVTEGQVLARLDTRILEARRTELQADLAVSKASRAETQSRLDLARATMKRRGELLKRNNVSQQAYDEAKFEVVGLRSALAANAAEIARAEALLNSLEVDIEKSAIQAPFDGTIIDRTVDEGAAVPGGTVVLQLSEDAIKEVRVGLPVQVARHLTPGKTYEIEVDGQAHPARLKALLTSLNPQTRTLPAILEVEDAERRLRSGELAELKVAYRIKADGFWLPMTAIVGGRRGLWNAYALTDSEVPGLAKATRRELQMLYSDSTRAYVRGTLKDGERVVSGGLHRLVPGQLVKPTAPAE
;
A
#
# COMPACT_ATOMS: atom_id res chain seq x y z
N PRO A 1 24.58 -21.04 -4.08
CA PRO A 1 25.69 -21.47 -4.97
C PRO A 1 26.15 -20.35 -5.92
N ASN A 2 27.46 -20.32 -6.22
CA ASN A 2 28.07 -19.29 -7.07
C ASN A 2 27.48 -19.27 -8.50
N LEU A 3 27.57 -18.12 -9.16
CA LEU A 3 27.24 -17.98 -10.58
C LEU A 3 28.24 -18.77 -11.44
N SER A 4 27.73 -19.49 -12.43
CA SER A 4 28.56 -20.02 -13.52
C SER A 4 29.13 -18.90 -14.39
N GLU A 5 30.20 -19.18 -15.15
CA GLU A 5 30.79 -18.22 -16.10
C GLU A 5 29.76 -17.74 -17.14
N ALA A 6 28.85 -18.63 -17.57
CA ALA A 6 27.75 -18.30 -18.46
C ALA A 6 26.73 -17.35 -17.81
N GLU A 7 26.28 -17.63 -16.57
CA GLU A 7 25.39 -16.74 -15.82
C GLU A 7 26.04 -15.37 -15.56
N ALA A 8 27.31 -15.35 -15.14
CA ALA A 8 28.05 -14.12 -14.90
C ALA A 8 28.19 -13.27 -16.19
N SER A 9 28.46 -13.90 -17.33
CA SER A 9 28.51 -13.20 -18.63
C SER A 9 27.14 -12.76 -19.14
N LEU A 10 26.04 -13.42 -18.75
CA LEU A 10 24.68 -13.03 -19.15
C LEU A 10 24.16 -11.90 -18.26
N LEU A 11 24.28 -12.02 -16.94
CA LEU A 11 23.84 -11.01 -15.97
C LEU A 11 24.69 -9.74 -16.00
N GLY A 12 25.99 -9.85 -16.31
CA GLY A 12 26.92 -8.72 -16.35
C GLY A 12 26.92 -7.88 -17.65
N ARG A 13 26.12 -8.24 -18.66
CA ARG A 13 26.08 -7.56 -19.97
C ARG A 13 24.80 -6.76 -20.24
N VAL A 14 23.93 -6.67 -19.25
CA VAL A 14 22.58 -6.10 -19.42
C VAL A 14 22.61 -4.60 -19.12
N ASP A 15 22.25 -3.80 -20.13
CA ASP A 15 21.94 -2.38 -19.97
C ASP A 15 20.73 -2.22 -19.02
N PRO A 16 20.83 -1.45 -17.92
CA PRO A 16 19.74 -1.27 -16.96
C PRO A 16 18.41 -0.81 -17.60
N ASP A 17 18.47 -0.03 -18.68
CA ASP A 17 17.30 0.51 -19.38
C ASP A 17 16.63 -0.51 -20.34
N LEU A 18 17.27 -1.67 -20.56
CA LEU A 18 16.81 -2.75 -21.46
C LEU A 18 16.75 -4.12 -20.76
N ALA A 19 16.79 -4.16 -19.44
CA ALA A 19 16.93 -5.41 -18.70
C ALA A 19 15.73 -6.37 -18.89
N PRO A 20 15.91 -7.56 -19.50
CA PRO A 20 14.83 -8.52 -19.62
C PRO A 20 14.47 -9.07 -18.23
N ARG A 21 13.15 -9.19 -17.97
CA ARG A 21 12.62 -9.82 -16.76
C ARG A 21 13.23 -11.20 -16.59
N SER A 22 14.12 -11.34 -15.62
CA SER A 22 14.92 -12.55 -15.38
C SER A 22 14.31 -13.33 -14.23
N GLU A 23 13.98 -14.60 -14.47
CA GLU A 23 13.35 -15.49 -13.48
C GLU A 23 14.19 -16.75 -13.28
N LEU A 24 14.27 -17.24 -12.04
CA LEU A 24 15.04 -18.43 -11.70
C LEU A 24 14.14 -19.67 -11.75
N VAL A 25 14.48 -20.66 -12.57
CA VAL A 25 13.80 -21.97 -12.58
C VAL A 25 14.72 -23.01 -11.94
N LEU A 26 14.34 -23.50 -10.75
CA LEU A 26 15.03 -24.57 -10.06
C LEU A 26 14.43 -25.92 -10.47
N VAL A 27 15.22 -26.72 -11.18
CA VAL A 27 14.84 -28.04 -11.68
C VAL A 27 15.30 -29.11 -10.69
N HIS A 28 14.34 -29.76 -10.05
CA HIS A 28 14.56 -30.73 -8.97
C HIS A 28 14.44 -32.18 -9.45
N ALA A 29 14.95 -33.12 -8.65
CA ALA A 29 14.63 -34.54 -8.82
C ALA A 29 13.13 -34.81 -8.60
N ARG A 30 12.61 -35.92 -9.15
CA ARG A 30 11.17 -36.22 -9.13
C ARG A 30 10.61 -36.46 -7.71
N ASP A 31 11.48 -36.84 -6.80
CA ASP A 31 11.25 -37.21 -5.40
C ASP A 31 11.63 -36.12 -4.39
N TRP A 32 11.86 -34.88 -4.84
CA TRP A 32 12.15 -33.72 -3.97
C TRP A 32 11.01 -33.42 -2.96
N GLN A 33 11.42 -33.06 -1.73
CA GLN A 33 10.57 -32.85 -0.53
C GLN A 33 10.98 -31.59 0.27
N ASP A 34 11.07 -30.45 -0.41
CA ASP A 34 10.98 -29.10 0.19
C ASP A 34 12.19 -28.56 1.01
N ASP A 35 13.40 -29.11 0.85
CA ASP A 35 14.63 -28.51 1.41
C ASP A 35 15.73 -28.47 0.33
N CYS A 36 15.94 -27.30 -0.28
CA CYS A 36 16.94 -27.11 -1.33
C CYS A 36 17.78 -25.83 -1.20
N GLY A 37 17.65 -25.09 -0.09
CA GLY A 37 18.45 -23.90 0.19
C GLY A 37 18.23 -22.78 -0.83
N THR A 38 16.99 -22.52 -1.23
CA THR A 38 16.67 -21.57 -2.31
C THR A 38 17.19 -20.15 -2.06
N ALA A 39 17.29 -19.75 -0.78
CA ALA A 39 17.95 -18.50 -0.38
C ALA A 39 19.39 -18.37 -0.94
N ASP A 40 20.18 -19.46 -0.96
CA ASP A 40 21.55 -19.45 -1.48
C ASP A 40 21.62 -19.37 -3.02
N TRP A 41 20.51 -19.68 -3.70
CA TRP A 41 20.37 -19.49 -5.15
C TRP A 41 19.94 -18.07 -5.50
N LEU A 42 19.07 -17.47 -4.68
CA LEU A 42 18.58 -16.10 -4.82
C LEU A 42 19.62 -15.05 -4.43
N ALA A 43 20.38 -15.25 -3.34
CA ALA A 43 21.32 -14.26 -2.83
C ALA A 43 22.33 -13.69 -3.87
N PRO A 44 22.93 -14.49 -4.79
CA PRO A 44 23.80 -13.96 -5.84
C PRO A 44 23.08 -13.58 -7.15
N ARG A 45 21.73 -13.65 -7.23
CA ARG A 45 20.95 -13.44 -8.46
C ARG A 45 19.84 -12.40 -8.26
N ASN A 46 19.92 -11.29 -8.99
CA ASN A 46 18.83 -10.31 -9.04
C ASN A 46 17.70 -10.79 -9.98
N THR A 47 16.85 -11.71 -9.49
CA THR A 47 15.72 -12.26 -10.23
C THR A 47 14.38 -11.67 -9.80
N ALA A 48 13.48 -11.43 -10.78
CA ALA A 48 12.16 -10.86 -10.56
C ALA A 48 11.15 -11.86 -9.92
N ASP A 49 11.29 -13.15 -10.20
CA ASP A 49 10.54 -14.24 -9.56
C ASP A 49 11.35 -15.54 -9.66
N PHE A 50 10.91 -16.60 -8.97
CA PHE A 50 11.51 -17.92 -9.06
C PHE A 50 10.46 -19.04 -8.97
N HIS A 51 10.80 -20.21 -9.53
CA HIS A 51 9.89 -21.35 -9.70
C HIS A 51 10.58 -22.67 -9.42
N HIS A 52 9.88 -23.57 -8.73
CA HIS A 52 10.30 -24.96 -8.55
C HIS A 52 9.57 -25.86 -9.54
N VAL A 53 10.32 -26.67 -10.28
CA VAL A 53 9.78 -27.71 -11.16
C VAL A 53 10.51 -29.03 -10.94
N ARG A 54 9.79 -30.14 -10.76
CA ARG A 54 10.41 -31.46 -10.71
C ARG A 54 10.61 -31.99 -12.13
N ALA A 55 11.79 -32.53 -12.41
CA ALA A 55 12.13 -33.11 -13.70
C ALA A 55 11.09 -34.16 -14.11
N TRP A 56 10.58 -34.02 -15.34
CA TRP A 56 9.59 -34.91 -15.94
C TRP A 56 8.21 -34.95 -15.25
N VAL A 57 7.89 -33.96 -14.40
CA VAL A 57 6.55 -33.80 -13.80
C VAL A 57 5.75 -32.77 -14.59
N GLU A 58 4.87 -33.25 -15.48
CA GLU A 58 4.06 -32.42 -16.38
C GLU A 58 3.30 -31.29 -15.67
N GLY A 59 2.70 -31.57 -14.49
CA GLY A 59 1.96 -30.58 -13.71
C GLY A 59 2.78 -29.38 -13.26
N ASP A 60 4.08 -29.56 -13.01
CA ASP A 60 4.98 -28.47 -12.59
C ASP A 60 5.39 -27.61 -13.79
N PHE A 61 5.70 -28.22 -14.93
CA PHE A 61 5.95 -27.49 -16.17
C PHE A 61 4.68 -26.81 -16.72
N ALA A 62 3.50 -27.38 -16.50
CA ALA A 62 2.22 -26.74 -16.81
C ALA A 62 1.95 -25.52 -15.92
N ARG A 63 2.31 -25.56 -14.63
CA ARG A 63 2.30 -24.39 -13.73
C ARG A 63 3.24 -23.30 -14.23
N LEU A 64 4.50 -23.65 -14.52
CA LEU A 64 5.47 -22.71 -15.07
C LEU A 64 4.99 -22.08 -16.39
N ALA A 65 4.43 -22.88 -17.31
CA ALA A 65 3.89 -22.39 -18.57
C ALA A 65 2.69 -21.45 -18.36
N ARG A 66 1.77 -21.74 -17.43
CA ARG A 66 0.68 -20.81 -17.08
C ARG A 66 1.21 -19.49 -16.52
N ILE A 67 2.21 -19.54 -15.64
CA ILE A 67 2.87 -18.35 -15.09
C ILE A 67 3.51 -17.50 -16.18
N LEU A 68 4.38 -18.08 -16.99
CA LEU A 68 5.14 -17.36 -18.03
C LEU A 68 4.24 -16.81 -19.16
N THR A 69 3.06 -17.40 -19.37
CA THR A 69 2.08 -16.93 -20.37
C THR A 69 1.00 -15.99 -19.79
N GLY A 70 1.09 -15.61 -18.51
CA GLY A 70 0.09 -14.75 -17.85
C GLY A 70 -1.27 -15.43 -17.60
N ASN A 71 -1.36 -16.75 -17.74
CA ASN A 71 -2.56 -17.56 -17.55
C ASN A 71 -2.57 -18.29 -16.18
N ALA A 72 -1.77 -17.83 -15.21
CA ALA A 72 -1.74 -18.37 -13.87
C ALA A 72 -3.06 -18.16 -13.13
N ILE A 73 -3.42 -19.09 -12.24
CA ILE A 73 -4.50 -18.92 -11.27
C ILE A 73 -3.86 -18.75 -9.89
N ASN A 74 -4.00 -17.54 -9.35
CA ASN A 74 -3.41 -17.14 -8.07
C ASN A 74 -4.52 -17.15 -6.99
N LEU A 75 -4.35 -17.95 -5.93
CA LEU A 75 -5.34 -18.10 -4.86
C LEU A 75 -5.02 -17.19 -3.65
N VAL A 76 -6.05 -16.58 -3.08
CA VAL A 76 -5.97 -15.70 -1.91
C VAL A 76 -6.95 -16.18 -0.85
N LEU A 77 -6.46 -16.48 0.37
CA LEU A 77 -7.23 -17.05 1.46
C LEU A 77 -7.35 -16.10 2.65
N GLY A 78 -8.56 -15.64 2.95
CA GLY A 78 -8.80 -14.65 4.00
C GLY A 78 -8.69 -15.18 5.44
N GLY A 79 -8.53 -14.28 6.40
CA GLY A 79 -8.59 -14.60 7.83
C GLY A 79 -10.02 -14.73 8.37
N GLY A 80 -10.21 -15.54 9.41
CA GLY A 80 -11.53 -15.71 10.06
C GLY A 80 -11.61 -16.78 11.16
N GLY A 81 -10.48 -17.20 11.74
CA GLY A 81 -10.43 -18.29 12.72
C GLY A 81 -11.07 -19.57 12.20
N ALA A 82 -11.95 -20.20 12.98
CA ALA A 82 -12.66 -21.43 12.60
C ALA A 82 -13.41 -21.35 11.26
N ARG A 83 -13.90 -20.17 10.85
CA ARG A 83 -14.55 -19.95 9.54
C ARG A 83 -13.62 -20.27 8.37
N GLY A 84 -12.30 -20.17 8.56
CA GLY A 84 -11.29 -20.51 7.57
C GLY A 84 -11.29 -21.97 7.11
N PHE A 85 -11.87 -22.89 7.88
CA PHE A 85 -12.03 -24.29 7.45
C PHE A 85 -12.88 -24.44 6.17
N ALA A 86 -13.71 -23.44 5.82
CA ALA A 86 -14.43 -23.41 4.55
C ALA A 86 -13.48 -23.47 3.34
N GLN A 87 -12.27 -22.91 3.48
CA GLN A 87 -11.24 -22.89 2.43
C GLN A 87 -10.73 -24.29 2.08
N ILE A 88 -10.73 -25.23 3.04
CA ILE A 88 -10.42 -26.65 2.79
C ILE A 88 -11.47 -27.24 1.84
N GLY A 89 -12.74 -26.89 2.03
CA GLY A 89 -13.83 -27.24 1.13
C GLY A 89 -13.70 -26.63 -0.26
N VAL A 90 -13.32 -25.35 -0.34
CA VAL A 90 -13.04 -24.69 -1.63
C VAL A 90 -11.91 -25.40 -2.38
N LEU A 91 -10.79 -25.68 -1.72
CA LEU A 91 -9.67 -26.43 -2.29
C LEU A 91 -10.10 -27.83 -2.77
N ARG A 92 -11.01 -28.49 -2.05
CA ARG A 92 -11.61 -29.77 -2.47
C ARG A 92 -12.37 -29.64 -3.79
N ALA A 93 -13.22 -28.62 -3.92
CA ALA A 93 -14.00 -28.38 -5.14
C ALA A 93 -13.10 -28.04 -6.33
N PHE A 94 -12.10 -27.18 -6.14
CA PHE A 94 -11.13 -26.80 -7.18
C PHE A 94 -10.33 -28.01 -7.68
N LYS A 95 -9.87 -28.87 -6.76
CA LYS A 95 -9.15 -30.11 -7.09
C LYS A 95 -10.01 -31.09 -7.89
N GLN A 96 -11.30 -31.22 -7.58
CA GLN A 96 -12.24 -32.07 -8.34
C GLN A 96 -12.56 -31.48 -9.73
N ALA A 97 -12.78 -30.17 -9.80
CA ALA A 97 -12.98 -29.45 -11.06
C ALA A 97 -11.73 -29.37 -11.94
N GLY A 98 -10.56 -29.79 -11.45
CA GLY A 98 -9.30 -29.70 -12.21
C GLY A 98 -8.78 -28.26 -12.38
N VAL A 99 -9.31 -27.30 -11.62
CA VAL A 99 -8.83 -25.90 -11.64
C VAL A 99 -7.46 -25.85 -10.96
N PRO A 100 -6.37 -25.50 -11.69
CA PRO A 100 -5.05 -25.39 -11.09
C PRO A 100 -4.95 -24.20 -10.15
N ILE A 101 -4.02 -24.27 -9.20
CA ILE A 101 -3.59 -23.16 -8.35
C ILE A 101 -2.08 -23.06 -8.49
N ASP A 102 -1.61 -21.89 -8.93
CA ASP A 102 -0.22 -21.66 -9.33
C ASP A 102 0.57 -20.84 -8.30
N ARG A 103 -0.13 -20.02 -7.51
CA ARG A 103 0.40 -19.27 -6.35
C ARG A 103 -0.66 -19.19 -5.25
N VAL A 104 -0.23 -19.01 -3.99
CA VAL A 104 -1.10 -18.90 -2.83
C VAL A 104 -0.70 -17.72 -1.93
N ALA A 105 -1.68 -16.95 -1.48
CA ALA A 105 -1.52 -15.95 -0.42
C ALA A 105 -2.51 -16.24 0.72
N GLY A 106 -2.16 -15.93 1.97
CA GLY A 106 -3.09 -16.10 3.08
C GLY A 106 -2.88 -15.22 4.30
N THR A 107 -3.96 -15.00 5.05
CA THR A 107 -3.95 -14.29 6.34
C THR A 107 -4.53 -15.16 7.45
N SER A 108 -3.91 -15.17 8.64
CA SER A 108 -4.40 -15.88 9.82
C SER A 108 -4.67 -17.36 9.51
N MET A 109 -5.88 -17.90 9.73
CA MET A 109 -6.23 -19.28 9.33
C MET A 109 -5.95 -19.58 7.84
N GLY A 110 -6.18 -18.61 6.95
CA GLY A 110 -5.89 -18.76 5.53
C GLY A 110 -4.40 -18.89 5.21
N SER A 111 -3.51 -18.36 6.07
CA SER A 111 -2.07 -18.62 5.95
C SER A 111 -1.72 -20.07 6.28
N LEU A 112 -2.38 -20.68 7.27
CA LEU A 112 -2.17 -22.09 7.64
C LEU A 112 -2.70 -23.03 6.55
N VAL A 113 -3.97 -22.88 6.15
CA VAL A 113 -4.58 -23.71 5.10
C VAL A 113 -3.83 -23.55 3.76
N GLY A 114 -3.49 -22.31 3.40
CA GLY A 114 -2.75 -21.99 2.18
C GLY A 114 -1.34 -22.57 2.17
N ALA A 115 -0.62 -22.52 3.29
CA ALA A 115 0.72 -23.08 3.39
C ALA A 115 0.73 -24.61 3.26
N LEU A 116 -0.18 -25.31 3.96
CA LEU A 116 -0.29 -26.77 3.85
C LEU A 116 -0.63 -27.20 2.42
N TYR A 117 -1.51 -26.47 1.72
CA TYR A 117 -1.78 -26.69 0.31
C TYR A 117 -0.55 -26.42 -0.58
N ALA A 118 0.20 -25.35 -0.31
CA ALA A 118 1.37 -24.96 -1.10
C ALA A 118 2.61 -25.85 -0.87
N LEU A 119 2.65 -26.61 0.24
CA LEU A 119 3.51 -27.79 0.44
C LEU A 119 3.07 -29.02 -0.38
N GLY A 120 1.98 -28.93 -1.15
CA GLY A 120 1.49 -30.01 -2.02
C GLY A 120 0.72 -31.12 -1.29
N MET A 121 0.26 -30.89 -0.05
CA MET A 121 -0.44 -31.90 0.76
C MET A 121 -1.83 -32.26 0.18
N GLY A 122 -2.32 -33.47 0.51
CA GLY A 122 -3.69 -33.88 0.20
C GLY A 122 -4.72 -33.06 0.97
N ILE A 123 -5.93 -32.92 0.42
CA ILE A 123 -7.01 -32.18 1.10
C ILE A 123 -7.42 -32.88 2.40
N ASP A 124 -7.39 -34.23 2.40
CA ASP A 124 -7.67 -35.04 3.58
C ASP A 124 -6.56 -34.86 4.64
N ASP A 125 -5.28 -34.84 4.23
CA ASP A 125 -4.15 -34.53 5.13
C ASP A 125 -4.26 -33.13 5.75
N ILE A 126 -4.61 -32.12 4.94
CA ILE A 126 -4.87 -30.75 5.41
C ILE A 126 -6.02 -30.72 6.42
N THR A 127 -7.06 -31.54 6.20
CA THR A 127 -8.21 -31.67 7.11
C THR A 127 -7.77 -32.29 8.44
N GLU A 128 -7.01 -33.39 8.40
CA GLU A 128 -6.53 -34.10 9.59
C GLU A 128 -5.57 -33.22 10.41
N ILE A 129 -4.59 -32.59 9.77
CA ILE A 129 -3.67 -31.65 10.43
C ILE A 129 -4.42 -30.52 11.13
N ASN A 130 -5.49 -29.99 10.53
CA ASN A 130 -6.30 -28.96 11.18
C ASN A 130 -7.13 -29.53 12.36
N ARG A 131 -7.60 -30.78 12.30
CA ARG A 131 -8.22 -31.46 13.44
C ARG A 131 -7.23 -31.65 14.59
N GLU A 132 -6.05 -32.20 14.30
CA GLU A 132 -4.97 -32.40 15.29
C GLU A 132 -4.57 -31.08 15.97
N ILE A 133 -4.37 -30.01 15.20
CA ILE A 133 -3.98 -28.71 15.76
C ILE A 133 -5.11 -28.09 16.60
N TRP A 134 -6.33 -28.01 16.06
CA TRP A 134 -7.39 -27.15 16.63
C TRP A 134 -8.37 -27.88 17.55
N ILE A 135 -8.77 -29.11 17.21
CA ILE A 135 -9.76 -29.89 17.95
C ILE A 135 -9.08 -30.72 19.05
N ASP A 136 -8.02 -31.47 18.71
CA ASP A 136 -7.35 -32.35 19.68
C ASP A 136 -6.29 -31.59 20.51
N GLY A 137 -5.44 -30.81 19.85
CA GLY A 137 -4.37 -30.01 20.47
C GLY A 137 -4.86 -28.84 21.32
N LYS A 138 -6.11 -28.39 21.12
CA LYS A 138 -6.81 -27.32 21.87
C LYS A 138 -5.89 -26.12 22.15
N PRO A 139 -5.41 -25.43 21.10
CA PRO A 139 -4.20 -24.62 21.15
C PRO A 139 -4.37 -23.30 21.91
N LEU A 140 -5.61 -22.95 22.27
CA LEU A 140 -6.00 -21.74 23.02
C LEU A 140 -6.26 -21.99 24.52
N SER A 141 -5.95 -23.20 25.02
CA SER A 141 -6.26 -23.61 26.40
C SER A 141 -5.11 -23.41 27.41
N ASP A 142 -3.97 -22.84 27.00
CA ASP A 142 -2.86 -22.46 27.88
C ASP A 142 -3.01 -21.03 28.42
N TYR A 143 -4.04 -20.80 29.24
CA TYR A 143 -4.37 -19.50 29.83
C TYR A 143 -3.21 -18.84 30.62
N THR A 144 -3.21 -17.50 30.66
CA THR A 144 -2.23 -16.69 31.40
C THR A 144 -2.87 -15.51 32.13
N PHE A 145 -2.10 -14.81 32.97
CA PHE A 145 -2.56 -13.58 33.62
C PHE A 145 -2.71 -12.46 32.58
N PRO A 146 -3.87 -11.77 32.49
CA PRO A 146 -4.24 -10.92 31.36
C PRO A 146 -3.59 -9.51 31.42
N ALA A 147 -2.27 -9.44 31.60
CA ALA A 147 -1.51 -8.20 31.50
C ALA A 147 -1.13 -7.83 30.05
N ILE A 148 -1.03 -8.83 29.16
CA ILE A 148 -0.62 -8.66 27.75
C ILE A 148 -1.48 -9.53 26.81
N ALA A 149 -1.83 -10.76 27.22
CA ALA A 149 -2.68 -11.67 26.47
C ALA A 149 -3.48 -12.58 27.41
N ILE A 150 -4.59 -13.16 26.94
CA ILE A 150 -5.40 -14.13 27.69
C ILE A 150 -4.75 -15.53 27.69
N VAL A 151 -3.99 -15.87 26.64
CA VAL A 151 -3.39 -17.19 26.40
C VAL A 151 -1.86 -17.05 26.26
N ARG A 152 -1.08 -18.03 26.70
CA ARG A 152 0.40 -18.06 26.56
C ARG A 152 0.87 -18.30 25.12
N GLY A 153 0.02 -18.91 24.28
CA GLY A 153 0.31 -19.20 22.88
C GLY A 153 1.43 -20.22 22.65
N ARG A 154 1.89 -20.91 23.70
CA ARG A 154 2.96 -21.92 23.62
C ARG A 154 2.44 -23.21 22.98
N ARG A 155 1.17 -23.57 23.23
CA ARG A 155 0.54 -24.74 22.58
C ARG A 155 0.43 -24.54 21.08
N LEU A 156 -0.15 -23.42 20.64
CA LEU A 156 -0.22 -23.07 19.21
C LEU A 156 1.17 -23.02 18.56
N HIS A 157 2.15 -22.35 19.20
CA HIS A 157 3.53 -22.29 18.70
C HIS A 157 4.13 -23.68 18.52
N ASN A 158 4.04 -24.55 19.53
CA ASN A 158 4.61 -25.89 19.46
C ASN A 158 3.94 -26.77 18.40
N LEU A 159 2.61 -26.71 18.26
CA LEU A 159 1.86 -27.48 17.27
C LEU A 159 2.23 -27.04 15.84
N VAL A 160 2.13 -25.75 15.53
CA VAL A 160 2.45 -25.21 14.20
C VAL A 160 3.92 -25.46 13.83
N LYS A 161 4.84 -25.30 14.78
CA LYS A 161 6.28 -25.63 14.60
C LYS A 161 6.53 -27.13 14.43
N HIS A 162 5.76 -27.99 15.08
CA HIS A 162 5.87 -29.44 14.93
C HIS A 162 5.38 -29.91 13.57
N THR A 163 4.22 -29.44 13.10
CA THR A 163 3.64 -29.78 11.79
C THR A 163 4.50 -29.31 10.61
N LEU A 164 5.02 -28.08 10.69
CA LEU A 164 5.70 -27.45 9.55
C LEU A 164 7.22 -27.64 9.55
N HIS A 165 7.80 -28.03 10.69
CA HIS A 165 9.24 -28.19 10.90
C HIS A 165 10.04 -26.92 10.58
N GLY A 166 11.33 -27.04 10.24
CA GLY A 166 12.22 -25.93 9.89
C GLY A 166 12.07 -25.40 8.46
N ARG A 167 11.03 -25.82 7.72
CA ARG A 167 10.84 -25.49 6.30
C ARG A 167 10.81 -23.98 6.04
N LYS A 168 11.32 -23.60 4.87
CA LYS A 168 11.41 -22.22 4.41
C LYS A 168 10.33 -21.90 3.39
N ILE A 169 9.86 -20.65 3.37
CA ILE A 169 8.80 -20.19 2.45
C ILE A 169 9.32 -20.21 0.99
N GLU A 170 10.60 -19.88 0.82
CA GLU A 170 11.30 -19.90 -0.46
C GLU A 170 11.61 -21.31 -1.00
N ASP A 171 11.45 -22.38 -0.22
CA ASP A 171 11.64 -23.77 -0.69
C ASP A 171 10.31 -24.47 -1.01
N MET A 172 9.17 -23.77 -0.97
CA MET A 172 7.84 -24.37 -1.15
C MET A 172 7.52 -24.73 -2.63
N PRO A 173 6.98 -25.93 -2.92
CA PRO A 173 6.65 -26.36 -4.30
C PRO A 173 5.72 -25.43 -5.08
N ILE A 174 4.75 -24.81 -4.40
CA ILE A 174 3.89 -23.74 -4.92
C ILE A 174 4.29 -22.45 -4.21
N ARG A 175 4.44 -21.35 -4.97
CA ARG A 175 4.81 -20.04 -4.40
C ARG A 175 3.76 -19.59 -3.40
N PHE A 176 4.21 -19.32 -2.17
CA PHE A 176 3.38 -18.93 -1.04
C PHE A 176 3.86 -17.60 -0.44
N PHE A 177 2.94 -16.80 0.06
CA PHE A 177 3.25 -15.77 1.06
C PHE A 177 2.10 -15.60 2.06
N CYS A 178 2.40 -15.09 3.24
CA CYS A 178 1.37 -14.61 4.17
C CYS A 178 1.68 -13.21 4.70
N VAL A 179 0.71 -12.60 5.40
CA VAL A 179 0.88 -11.25 5.95
C VAL A 179 0.59 -11.20 7.46
N SER A 180 1.31 -10.33 8.16
CA SER A 180 1.06 -9.95 9.56
C SER A 180 1.07 -8.42 9.67
N GLY A 181 0.36 -7.86 10.64
CA GLY A 181 0.54 -6.44 10.98
C GLY A 181 1.83 -6.26 11.78
N ASP A 182 2.66 -5.28 11.43
CA ASP A 182 3.83 -4.90 12.24
C ASP A 182 3.54 -3.64 13.05
N LEU A 183 3.56 -3.78 14.38
CA LEU A 183 3.36 -2.67 15.32
C LEU A 183 4.62 -1.81 15.49
N THR A 184 5.78 -2.24 14.97
CA THR A 184 7.03 -1.49 15.00
C THR A 184 7.17 -0.58 13.77
N ALA A 185 6.94 -1.09 12.56
CA ALA A 185 6.93 -0.28 11.34
C ALA A 185 5.59 0.44 11.08
N THR A 186 4.50 0.02 11.73
CA THR A 186 3.12 0.50 11.48
C THR A 186 2.61 0.15 10.07
N ASP A 187 3.04 -0.98 9.52
CA ASP A 187 2.75 -1.41 8.14
C ASP A 187 2.48 -2.93 8.07
N LEU A 188 2.14 -3.43 6.88
CA LEU A 188 2.00 -4.85 6.57
C LEU A 188 3.38 -5.50 6.37
N MET A 189 3.70 -6.45 7.23
CA MET A 189 4.84 -7.34 7.04
C MET A 189 4.42 -8.53 6.15
N MET A 190 4.99 -8.61 4.95
CA MET A 190 4.87 -9.79 4.08
C MET A 190 5.91 -10.84 4.46
N HIS A 191 5.48 -12.09 4.51
CA HIS A 191 6.32 -13.27 4.72
C HIS A 191 6.31 -14.10 3.43
N ASP A 192 7.21 -13.78 2.51
CA ASP A 192 7.48 -14.51 1.26
C ASP A 192 8.85 -15.24 1.27
N HIS A 193 9.61 -15.06 2.35
CA HIS A 193 10.92 -15.64 2.64
C HIS A 193 11.08 -15.92 4.14
N GLY A 194 11.97 -16.84 4.52
CA GLY A 194 12.27 -17.20 5.90
C GLY A 194 11.48 -18.42 6.40
N THR A 195 11.42 -18.63 7.72
CA THR A 195 10.87 -19.87 8.28
C THR A 195 9.34 -19.89 8.25
N LEU A 196 8.76 -20.91 7.63
CA LEU A 196 7.33 -21.00 7.34
C LEU A 196 6.44 -20.92 8.59
N TRP A 197 6.81 -21.64 9.66
CA TRP A 197 6.04 -21.63 10.91
C TRP A 197 6.09 -20.28 11.63
N GLU A 198 7.13 -19.47 11.40
CA GLU A 198 7.29 -18.13 12.00
C GLU A 198 6.32 -17.16 11.35
N GLY A 199 6.26 -17.11 10.02
CA GLY A 199 5.31 -16.28 9.28
C GLY A 199 3.84 -16.64 9.58
N ILE A 200 3.50 -17.93 9.63
CA ILE A 200 2.14 -18.38 9.97
C ILE A 200 1.79 -18.08 11.42
N ARG A 201 2.72 -18.30 12.37
CA ARG A 201 2.50 -17.97 13.78
C ARG A 201 2.34 -16.45 13.97
N ALA A 202 3.11 -15.63 13.24
CA ALA A 202 2.95 -14.17 13.22
C ALA A 202 1.57 -13.78 12.65
N SER A 203 1.22 -14.28 11.46
CA SER A 203 -0.04 -14.01 10.76
C SER A 203 -1.30 -14.38 11.57
N GLY A 204 -1.22 -15.33 12.50
CA GLY A 204 -2.28 -15.71 13.44
C GLY A 204 -2.18 -15.11 14.86
N SER A 205 -1.36 -14.09 15.10
CA SER A 205 -1.14 -13.48 16.43
C SER A 205 -2.25 -12.49 16.84
N ILE A 206 -3.47 -12.98 17.08
CA ILE A 206 -4.63 -12.11 17.35
C ILE A 206 -4.41 -11.27 18.63
N PRO A 207 -4.42 -9.91 18.54
CA PRO A 207 -4.26 -9.03 19.69
C PRO A 207 -5.22 -9.35 20.84
N GLY A 208 -4.70 -9.32 22.08
CA GLY A 208 -5.46 -9.59 23.31
C GLY A 208 -5.75 -11.08 23.58
N ALA A 209 -5.95 -11.92 22.55
CA ALA A 209 -6.08 -13.36 22.74
C ALA A 209 -4.73 -14.07 22.87
N GLY A 210 -3.87 -13.91 21.87
CA GLY A 210 -2.52 -14.46 21.85
C GLY A 210 -1.46 -13.38 22.10
N PRO A 211 -0.24 -13.74 22.51
CA PRO A 211 0.85 -12.80 22.58
C PRO A 211 1.33 -12.44 21.16
N PRO A 212 1.78 -11.19 20.94
CA PRO A 212 2.44 -10.81 19.69
C PRO A 212 3.72 -11.62 19.49
N MET A 213 4.15 -11.73 18.24
CA MET A 213 5.37 -12.44 17.87
C MET A 213 6.51 -11.45 17.65
N PHE A 214 7.58 -11.58 18.44
CA PHE A 214 8.81 -10.83 18.25
C PHE A 214 9.68 -11.58 17.23
N LEU A 215 9.91 -10.98 16.05
CA LEU A 215 10.67 -11.60 14.95
C LEU A 215 11.54 -10.54 14.30
N ASN A 216 12.86 -10.80 14.19
CA ASN A 216 13.85 -9.93 13.54
C ASN A 216 13.85 -8.46 14.02
N GLY A 217 13.42 -8.18 15.26
CA GLY A 217 13.31 -6.83 15.83
C GLY A 217 11.92 -6.18 15.71
N HIS A 218 10.99 -6.82 15.01
CA HIS A 218 9.62 -6.35 14.79
C HIS A 218 8.62 -6.98 15.78
N ILE A 219 7.53 -6.27 16.08
CA ILE A 219 6.44 -6.75 16.95
C ILE A 219 5.22 -7.07 16.07
N LEU A 220 5.06 -8.35 15.73
CA LEU A 220 4.08 -8.80 14.76
C LEU A 220 2.77 -9.27 15.41
N VAL A 221 1.65 -8.88 14.81
CA VAL A 221 0.27 -9.27 15.17
C VAL A 221 -0.47 -9.85 13.96
N ASP A 222 -1.66 -10.43 14.18
CA ASP A 222 -2.48 -11.05 13.13
C ASP A 222 -2.66 -10.13 11.90
N GLY A 223 -2.47 -10.69 10.71
CA GLY A 223 -2.54 -9.91 9.46
C GLY A 223 -3.91 -9.31 9.21
N GLY A 224 -4.97 -9.88 9.80
CA GLY A 224 -6.35 -9.40 9.72
C GLY A 224 -6.54 -8.00 10.31
N VAL A 225 -5.57 -7.46 11.07
CA VAL A 225 -5.58 -6.09 11.56
C VAL A 225 -5.46 -5.06 10.42
N LEU A 226 -4.62 -5.34 9.41
CA LEU A 226 -4.35 -4.42 8.30
C LEU A 226 -4.81 -4.95 6.93
N ASN A 227 -4.68 -6.26 6.67
CA ASN A 227 -5.13 -6.91 5.45
C ASN A 227 -5.63 -8.34 5.67
N ASN A 228 -6.93 -8.47 5.93
CA ASN A 228 -7.59 -9.77 6.10
C ASN A 228 -7.75 -10.59 4.80
N LEU A 229 -7.53 -10.00 3.61
CA LEU A 229 -7.68 -10.66 2.31
C LEU A 229 -6.68 -10.07 1.28
N PRO A 230 -5.43 -10.57 1.26
CA PRO A 230 -4.27 -9.92 0.62
C PRO A 230 -4.22 -10.12 -0.91
N GLY A 231 -5.35 -9.90 -1.58
CA GLY A 231 -5.48 -10.05 -3.02
C GLY A 231 -4.98 -8.83 -3.80
N ASP A 232 -4.99 -7.65 -3.19
CA ASP A 232 -4.27 -6.47 -3.66
C ASP A 232 -2.78 -6.77 -3.85
N LEU A 233 -2.12 -7.32 -2.82
CA LEU A 233 -0.71 -7.70 -2.88
C LEU A 233 -0.45 -8.81 -3.91
N MET A 234 -1.39 -9.74 -4.09
CA MET A 234 -1.30 -10.77 -5.13
C MET A 234 -1.39 -10.17 -6.54
N MET A 235 -2.34 -9.26 -6.78
CA MET A 235 -2.56 -8.58 -8.07
C MET A 235 -1.43 -7.63 -8.44
N ASP A 236 -0.90 -6.90 -7.46
CA ASP A 236 0.13 -5.89 -7.71
C ASP A 236 1.52 -6.54 -7.92
N ARG A 237 1.73 -7.77 -7.42
CA ARG A 237 2.98 -8.53 -7.60
C ARG A 237 2.96 -9.53 -8.78
N TYR A 238 1.81 -10.13 -9.10
CA TYR A 238 1.75 -11.25 -10.04
C TYR A 238 0.65 -11.11 -11.11
N THR A 239 1.00 -11.45 -12.35
CA THR A 239 0.05 -11.61 -13.45
C THR A 239 -0.72 -12.93 -13.35
N GLY A 240 -2.01 -12.92 -13.69
CA GLY A 240 -2.87 -14.11 -13.73
C GLY A 240 -4.33 -13.74 -13.48
N ALA A 241 -5.17 -14.75 -13.31
CA ALA A 241 -6.47 -14.59 -12.66
C ALA A 241 -6.31 -14.72 -11.14
N VAL A 242 -6.99 -13.87 -10.36
CA VAL A 242 -6.96 -13.91 -8.89
C VAL A 242 -8.29 -14.43 -8.35
N VAL A 243 -8.21 -15.57 -7.67
CA VAL A 243 -9.31 -16.21 -6.95
C VAL A 243 -9.19 -15.86 -5.48
N ALA A 244 -10.21 -15.22 -4.92
CA ALA A 244 -10.24 -14.85 -3.50
C ALA A 244 -11.32 -15.62 -2.73
N VAL A 245 -10.98 -16.12 -1.55
CA VAL A 245 -11.90 -16.80 -0.64
C VAL A 245 -12.02 -16.00 0.65
N ASP A 246 -13.12 -15.26 0.77
CA ASP A 246 -13.43 -14.47 1.96
C ASP A 246 -14.42 -15.24 2.86
N VAL A 247 -13.90 -15.72 3.99
CA VAL A 247 -14.67 -16.43 5.03
C VAL A 247 -15.18 -15.51 6.14
N ASN A 248 -14.93 -14.20 5.99
CA ASN A 248 -15.43 -13.15 6.88
C ASN A 248 -16.10 -12.02 6.07
N PRO A 249 -16.98 -12.34 5.09
CA PRO A 249 -17.66 -11.31 4.30
C PRO A 249 -18.50 -10.43 5.23
N MET A 250 -18.74 -9.18 4.81
CA MET A 250 -19.39 -8.14 5.61
C MET A 250 -20.84 -8.47 6.02
N ALA A 251 -20.98 -9.35 7.02
CA ALA A 251 -22.21 -9.56 7.76
C ALA A 251 -22.19 -8.60 8.96
N SER A 252 -22.93 -7.52 8.80
CA SER A 252 -23.30 -6.55 9.83
C SER A 252 -23.39 -7.16 11.23
N MET A 253 -22.65 -6.59 12.18
CA MET A 253 -22.92 -6.78 13.61
C MET A 253 -24.23 -6.02 13.92
N THR A 254 -25.38 -6.64 13.60
CA THR A 254 -26.69 -6.07 13.88
C THR A 254 -26.92 -6.12 15.39
N VAL A 255 -26.81 -4.95 16.03
CA VAL A 255 -27.39 -4.76 17.36
C VAL A 255 -28.90 -4.96 17.20
N PRO A 256 -29.54 -5.84 17.99
CA PRO A 256 -31.00 -5.90 18.08
C PRO A 256 -31.57 -4.51 18.38
N ALA A 257 -32.65 -4.12 17.70
CA ALA A 257 -33.20 -2.75 17.75
C ALA A 257 -33.84 -2.36 19.10
N ASP A 258 -33.71 -3.23 20.10
CA ASP A 258 -34.22 -3.14 21.47
C ASP A 258 -33.12 -2.97 22.54
N ILE A 259 -31.88 -2.64 22.15
CA ILE A 259 -30.75 -2.41 23.07
C ILE A 259 -30.29 -0.93 23.01
N ASP A 260 -30.91 -0.08 23.81
CA ASP A 260 -30.53 1.34 23.95
C ASP A 260 -29.35 1.57 24.93
N GLU A 261 -29.14 0.68 25.90
CA GLU A 261 -28.03 0.74 26.87
C GLU A 261 -27.30 -0.59 26.98
N VAL A 262 -25.97 -0.55 27.19
CA VAL A 262 -25.16 -1.75 27.41
C VAL A 262 -25.48 -2.34 28.79
N PRO A 263 -25.98 -3.59 28.89
CA PRO A 263 -26.28 -4.20 30.18
C PRO A 263 -25.01 -4.31 31.03
N SER A 264 -25.12 -3.99 32.32
CA SER A 264 -23.99 -4.01 33.25
C SER A 264 -23.26 -5.35 33.23
N GLY A 265 -21.94 -5.36 33.43
CA GLY A 265 -21.15 -6.61 33.38
C GLY A 265 -21.65 -7.70 34.33
N TRP A 266 -22.21 -7.31 35.48
CA TRP A 266 -22.90 -8.20 36.41
C TRP A 266 -24.26 -8.67 35.88
N GLY A 267 -25.02 -7.84 35.17
CA GLY A 267 -26.26 -8.24 34.49
C GLY A 267 -26.03 -9.24 33.36
N VAL A 268 -24.97 -9.07 32.55
CA VAL A 268 -24.56 -10.03 31.51
C VAL A 268 -24.12 -11.36 32.13
N LEU A 269 -23.33 -11.31 33.21
CA LEU A 269 -22.92 -12.50 33.96
C LEU A 269 -24.13 -13.22 34.58
N TRP A 270 -25.07 -12.48 35.16
CA TRP A 270 -26.29 -13.02 35.76
C TRP A 270 -27.18 -13.67 34.69
N ASN A 271 -27.39 -13.03 33.54
CA ASN A 271 -28.14 -13.60 32.42
C ASN A 271 -27.50 -14.92 31.94
N ARG A 272 -26.16 -14.97 31.80
CA ARG A 272 -25.42 -16.16 31.37
C ARG A 272 -25.44 -17.32 32.38
N ILE A 273 -25.76 -17.04 33.65
CA ILE A 273 -25.90 -18.04 34.73
C ILE A 273 -27.38 -18.40 34.97
N ASN A 274 -28.32 -17.50 34.68
CA ASN A 274 -29.75 -17.66 34.90
C ASN A 274 -30.43 -18.44 33.74
N PRO A 275 -30.86 -19.70 33.96
CA PRO A 275 -31.43 -20.54 32.90
C PRO A 275 -32.89 -20.17 32.52
N PHE A 276 -33.44 -19.08 33.07
CA PHE A 276 -34.77 -18.55 32.75
C PHE A 276 -34.73 -17.16 32.09
N ALA A 277 -33.53 -16.58 31.90
CA ALA A 277 -33.40 -15.30 31.20
C ALA A 277 -33.36 -15.52 29.68
N ASN A 278 -33.92 -14.57 28.92
CA ASN A 278 -33.72 -14.55 27.46
C ASN A 278 -32.21 -14.35 27.18
N PRO A 279 -31.57 -15.18 26.34
CA PRO A 279 -30.15 -15.08 26.07
C PRO A 279 -29.83 -13.75 25.38
N LEU A 280 -29.11 -12.87 26.08
CA LEU A 280 -28.67 -11.58 25.55
C LEU A 280 -27.76 -11.80 24.34
N LYS A 281 -28.19 -11.31 23.16
CA LYS A 281 -27.40 -11.29 21.92
C LYS A 281 -26.42 -10.10 21.93
N VAL A 282 -25.57 -10.03 22.94
CA VAL A 282 -24.51 -9.01 23.05
C VAL A 282 -23.15 -9.62 22.63
N PRO A 283 -22.37 -8.93 21.77
CA PRO A 283 -21.04 -9.40 21.38
C PRO A 283 -20.11 -9.58 22.58
N GLY A 284 -19.22 -10.57 22.53
CA GLY A 284 -18.23 -10.79 23.58
C GLY A 284 -17.10 -9.75 23.54
N ILE A 285 -16.42 -9.49 24.67
CA ILE A 285 -15.27 -8.54 24.69
C ILE A 285 -14.19 -8.88 23.65
N PHE A 286 -13.91 -10.17 23.44
CA PHE A 286 -12.97 -10.63 22.40
C PHE A 286 -13.48 -10.34 20.98
N GLU A 287 -14.78 -10.48 20.75
CA GLU A 287 -15.43 -10.23 19.46
C GLU A 287 -15.44 -8.73 19.12
N ILE A 288 -15.68 -7.88 20.13
CA ILE A 288 -15.54 -6.42 20.01
C ILE A 288 -14.08 -6.04 19.70
N LEU A 289 -13.12 -6.54 20.48
CA LEU A 289 -11.69 -6.25 20.26
C LEU A 289 -11.22 -6.72 18.88
N TYR A 290 -11.59 -7.94 18.47
CA TYR A 290 -11.28 -8.47 17.14
C TYR A 290 -11.94 -7.63 16.04
N ARG A 291 -13.19 -7.21 16.21
CA ARG A 291 -13.89 -6.40 15.21
C ARG A 291 -13.31 -4.99 15.08
N THR A 292 -12.93 -4.37 16.20
CA THR A 292 -12.24 -3.07 16.21
C THR A 292 -10.86 -3.19 15.56
N ALA A 293 -10.09 -4.22 15.89
CA ALA A 293 -8.76 -4.44 15.33
C ALA A 293 -8.79 -4.73 13.82
N THR A 294 -9.82 -5.43 13.32
CA THR A 294 -9.97 -5.77 11.89
C THR A 294 -10.70 -4.70 11.05
N LEU A 295 -11.16 -3.59 11.65
CA LEU A 295 -11.97 -2.57 10.96
C LEU A 295 -11.24 -1.86 9.81
N SER A 296 -9.92 -1.70 9.91
CA SER A 296 -9.04 -1.18 8.85
C SER A 296 -9.07 -2.07 7.60
N SER A 297 -8.94 -3.40 7.80
CA SER A 297 -8.94 -4.40 6.74
C SER A 297 -10.20 -4.43 5.90
N ASP A 298 -11.38 -4.16 6.49
CA ASP A 298 -12.67 -4.14 5.77
C ASP A 298 -12.63 -3.18 4.56
N ARG A 299 -11.89 -2.07 4.63
CA ARG A 299 -11.75 -1.12 3.51
C ARG A 299 -10.90 -1.70 2.38
N LEU A 300 -9.89 -2.51 2.70
CA LEU A 300 -8.97 -3.11 1.75
C LEU A 300 -9.61 -4.36 1.11
N ALA A 301 -10.27 -5.20 1.90
CA ALA A 301 -11.05 -6.34 1.43
C ALA A 301 -12.12 -5.92 0.38
N LYS A 302 -12.82 -4.79 0.60
CA LYS A 302 -13.73 -4.22 -0.42
C LYS A 302 -13.05 -3.87 -1.75
N ARG A 303 -11.82 -3.35 -1.73
CA ARG A 303 -11.05 -3.07 -2.96
C ARG A 303 -10.62 -4.36 -3.63
N THR A 304 -10.23 -5.36 -2.85
CA THR A 304 -9.92 -6.70 -3.34
C THR A 304 -11.13 -7.31 -4.03
N HIS A 305 -12.31 -7.34 -3.39
CA HIS A 305 -13.57 -7.83 -3.97
C HIS A 305 -13.89 -7.19 -5.34
N GLY A 306 -13.70 -5.87 -5.46
CA GLY A 306 -13.96 -5.13 -6.71
C GLY A 306 -12.88 -5.28 -7.80
N ARG A 307 -11.77 -5.97 -7.54
CA ARG A 307 -10.67 -6.21 -8.48
C ARG A 307 -10.41 -7.70 -8.76
N THR A 308 -10.89 -8.62 -7.92
CA THR A 308 -10.71 -10.07 -8.07
C THR A 308 -11.56 -10.64 -9.20
N ASP A 309 -10.97 -11.57 -9.96
CA ASP A 309 -11.61 -12.18 -11.14
C ASP A 309 -12.64 -13.27 -10.76
N PHE A 310 -12.47 -13.90 -9.58
CA PHE A 310 -13.45 -14.82 -9.02
C PHE A 310 -13.43 -14.74 -7.48
N LEU A 311 -14.55 -14.36 -6.89
CA LEU A 311 -14.71 -14.18 -5.45
C LEU A 311 -15.66 -15.24 -4.90
N LEU A 312 -15.22 -15.93 -3.86
CA LEU A 312 -16.01 -16.89 -3.09
C LEU A 312 -16.25 -16.35 -1.69
N THR A 313 -17.51 -16.34 -1.26
CA THR A 313 -17.93 -15.86 0.06
C THR A 313 -18.78 -16.91 0.78
N PRO A 314 -18.18 -18.03 1.26
CA PRO A 314 -18.94 -19.10 1.88
C PRO A 314 -19.83 -18.60 3.04
N PRO A 315 -21.09 -19.04 3.16
CA PRO A 315 -22.06 -18.50 4.11
C PRO A 315 -21.84 -19.00 5.56
N VAL A 316 -20.62 -18.84 6.07
CA VAL A 316 -20.15 -19.33 7.38
C VAL A 316 -20.13 -18.25 8.48
N SER A 317 -20.68 -17.06 8.19
CA SER A 317 -20.76 -15.92 9.12
C SER A 317 -21.52 -16.22 10.43
N HIS A 318 -22.38 -17.23 10.44
CA HIS A 318 -23.15 -17.66 11.61
C HIS A 318 -22.35 -18.52 12.61
N PHE A 319 -21.21 -19.08 12.21
CA PHE A 319 -20.26 -19.71 13.14
C PHE A 319 -19.43 -18.64 13.84
N ARG A 320 -19.04 -18.89 15.10
CA ARG A 320 -18.13 -17.98 15.82
C ARG A 320 -16.68 -18.21 15.40
N VAL A 321 -15.86 -17.17 15.45
CA VAL A 321 -14.43 -17.20 15.07
C VAL A 321 -13.61 -18.25 15.85
N LEU A 322 -14.06 -18.62 17.06
CA LEU A 322 -13.42 -19.62 17.93
C LEU A 322 -14.16 -20.98 17.98
N GLU A 323 -15.04 -21.26 17.02
CA GLU A 323 -15.89 -22.45 16.98
C GLU A 323 -15.23 -23.63 16.24
N PHE A 324 -14.02 -24.00 16.67
CA PHE A 324 -13.17 -24.97 15.95
C PHE A 324 -13.75 -26.39 15.92
N ASP A 325 -14.65 -26.75 16.85
CA ASP A 325 -15.34 -28.04 16.90
C ASP A 325 -16.25 -28.30 15.67
N ALA A 326 -16.52 -27.29 14.84
CA ALA A 326 -17.38 -27.37 13.66
C ALA A 326 -16.61 -27.55 12.32
N LEU A 327 -15.36 -28.01 12.37
CA LEU A 327 -14.45 -28.11 11.22
C LEU A 327 -15.07 -28.76 9.99
N GLU A 328 -15.64 -29.97 10.13
CA GLU A 328 -16.22 -30.73 9.02
C GLU A 328 -17.46 -30.04 8.43
N GLU A 329 -18.27 -29.38 9.27
CA GLU A 329 -19.49 -28.69 8.82
C GLU A 329 -19.17 -27.39 8.07
N ILE A 330 -18.19 -26.63 8.56
CA ILE A 330 -17.69 -25.40 7.91
C ILE A 330 -16.99 -25.74 6.58
N ALA A 331 -16.17 -26.81 6.54
CA ALA A 331 -15.53 -27.29 5.32
C ALA A 331 -16.55 -27.78 4.28
N GLU A 332 -17.60 -28.49 4.69
CA GLU A 332 -18.66 -28.94 3.80
C GLU A 332 -19.46 -27.76 3.20
N ILE A 333 -19.71 -26.70 3.96
CA ILE A 333 -20.35 -25.47 3.45
C ILE A 333 -19.46 -24.80 2.39
N GLY A 334 -18.17 -24.63 2.67
CA GLY A 334 -17.23 -24.03 1.70
C GLY A 334 -17.08 -24.83 0.41
N TYR A 335 -17.17 -26.16 0.49
CA TYR A 335 -17.20 -27.02 -0.69
C TYR A 335 -18.48 -26.83 -1.52
N ARG A 336 -19.66 -26.79 -0.89
CA ARG A 336 -20.94 -26.58 -1.59
C ARG A 336 -20.99 -25.22 -2.27
N ASP A 337 -20.55 -24.18 -1.57
CA ASP A 337 -20.44 -22.82 -2.09
C ASP A 337 -19.54 -22.77 -3.34
N ALA A 338 -18.33 -23.33 -3.25
CA ALA A 338 -17.43 -23.42 -4.40
C ALA A 338 -17.99 -24.25 -5.56
N VAL A 339 -18.67 -25.38 -5.30
CA VAL A 339 -19.32 -26.18 -6.36
C VAL A 339 -20.43 -25.40 -7.05
N THR A 340 -21.25 -24.66 -6.30
CA THR A 340 -22.30 -23.80 -6.86
C THR A 340 -21.71 -22.66 -7.68
N ALA A 341 -20.69 -21.97 -7.17
CA ALA A 341 -20.03 -20.87 -7.86
C ALA A 341 -19.25 -21.32 -9.12
N LEU A 342 -18.59 -22.48 -9.08
CA LEU A 342 -17.92 -23.08 -10.25
C LEU A 342 -18.91 -23.56 -11.34
N LYS A 343 -20.20 -23.73 -11.01
CA LYS A 343 -21.30 -23.96 -11.96
C LYS A 343 -21.97 -22.67 -12.45
N GLY A 344 -21.55 -21.52 -11.92
CA GLY A 344 -22.04 -20.19 -12.30
C GLY A 344 -21.24 -19.56 -13.43
N ASP A 345 -21.25 -18.22 -13.49
CA ASP A 345 -20.43 -17.45 -14.41
C ASP A 345 -18.97 -17.41 -13.92
N LEU A 346 -18.02 -17.70 -14.81
CA LEU A 346 -16.60 -17.85 -14.51
C LEU A 346 -15.75 -17.02 -15.47
N ASP A 347 -14.70 -16.36 -14.95
CA ASP A 347 -13.73 -15.69 -15.80
C ASP A 347 -13.15 -16.67 -16.86
N PRO A 348 -13.04 -16.29 -18.15
CA PRO A 348 -12.54 -17.15 -19.22
C PRO A 348 -11.10 -17.71 -19.01
N ARG A 349 -10.30 -17.14 -18.10
CA ARG A 349 -9.00 -17.68 -17.66
C ARG A 349 -9.14 -18.85 -16.70
N ILE A 350 -10.22 -18.90 -15.91
CA ILE A 350 -10.54 -19.98 -14.98
C ILE A 350 -11.38 -21.06 -15.68
N ALA A 351 -12.43 -20.65 -16.40
CA ALA A 351 -13.37 -21.53 -17.07
C ALA A 351 -12.71 -22.55 -18.02
N ARG A 352 -11.61 -22.16 -18.69
CA ARG A 352 -10.84 -23.04 -19.60
C ARG A 352 -10.22 -24.28 -18.93
N TYR A 353 -10.08 -24.28 -17.61
CA TYR A 353 -9.56 -25.42 -16.83
C TYR A 353 -10.65 -26.12 -16.02
N ALA A 354 -11.77 -25.44 -15.75
CA ALA A 354 -12.86 -25.95 -14.94
C ALA A 354 -13.63 -27.06 -15.67
N GLN A 355 -13.39 -28.30 -15.27
CA GLN A 355 -14.10 -29.49 -15.72
C GLN A 355 -15.38 -29.66 -14.90
N ILE A 356 -16.33 -28.74 -15.14
CA ILE A 356 -17.57 -28.59 -14.36
C ILE A 356 -18.38 -29.89 -14.29
N ASP A 357 -18.34 -30.71 -15.36
CA ASP A 357 -19.01 -32.03 -15.43
C ASP A 357 -18.53 -33.03 -14.38
N ARG A 358 -17.36 -32.82 -13.76
CA ARG A 358 -16.85 -33.66 -12.65
C ARG A 358 -17.46 -33.30 -11.30
N LEU A 359 -18.10 -32.14 -11.18
CA LEU A 359 -18.67 -31.65 -9.93
C LEU A 359 -20.09 -32.22 -9.73
N PRO A 360 -20.41 -32.77 -8.55
CA PRO A 360 -21.73 -33.32 -8.27
C PRO A 360 -22.81 -32.24 -8.34
N ASP A 361 -24.03 -32.63 -8.70
CA ASP A 361 -25.21 -31.78 -8.49
C ASP A 361 -25.60 -31.85 -7.02
N LEU A 362 -25.33 -30.76 -6.32
CA LEU A 362 -25.61 -30.61 -4.89
C LEU A 362 -26.89 -29.81 -4.70
N PRO A 363 -27.79 -30.21 -3.77
CA PRO A 363 -28.90 -29.35 -3.39
C PRO A 363 -28.36 -28.03 -2.81
N PRO A 364 -29.13 -26.93 -2.89
CA PRO A 364 -28.71 -25.64 -2.34
C PRO A 364 -28.30 -25.75 -0.88
N ILE A 365 -27.32 -24.93 -0.48
CA ILE A 365 -26.76 -24.94 0.89
C ILE A 365 -27.92 -24.85 1.89
N PRO A 366 -28.07 -25.82 2.81
CA PRO A 366 -29.15 -25.79 3.77
C PRO A 366 -29.02 -24.53 4.64
N GLY A 367 -30.08 -23.73 4.69
CA GLY A 367 -30.18 -22.63 5.63
C GLY A 367 -30.00 -23.13 7.08
N PRO A 368 -29.56 -22.26 8.01
CA PRO A 368 -29.19 -22.67 9.35
C PRO A 368 -30.33 -23.43 10.04
N ASP A 369 -30.12 -24.72 10.33
CA ASP A 369 -31.14 -25.58 10.93
C ASP A 369 -31.45 -25.12 12.36
N PRO A 370 -32.65 -24.56 12.64
CA PRO A 370 -32.99 -24.08 13.97
C PRO A 370 -33.03 -25.21 15.01
N LYS A 371 -33.13 -26.47 14.58
CA LYS A 371 -33.14 -27.65 15.47
C LYS A 371 -31.73 -28.12 15.85
N LYS A 372 -30.71 -27.87 15.03
CA LYS A 372 -29.29 -28.13 15.37
C LYS A 372 -28.79 -27.14 16.43
N ALA A 373 -29.05 -25.84 16.23
CA ALA A 373 -28.70 -24.80 17.21
C ALA A 373 -29.28 -25.13 18.60
N ALA A 374 -30.56 -25.51 18.67
CA ALA A 374 -31.21 -25.94 19.91
C ALA A 374 -30.66 -27.25 20.52
N LYS A 375 -30.07 -28.15 19.71
CA LYS A 375 -29.53 -29.44 20.18
C LYS A 375 -28.16 -29.30 20.88
N ALA A 376 -27.32 -28.37 20.44
CA ALA A 376 -26.03 -28.09 21.06
C ALA A 376 -26.18 -27.58 22.51
N ASP A 377 -27.22 -26.79 22.77
CA ASP A 377 -27.59 -26.35 24.12
C ASP A 377 -28.24 -27.48 24.94
N ALA A 378 -29.14 -28.27 24.33
CA ALA A 378 -29.83 -29.37 25.01
C ALA A 378 -28.87 -30.45 25.57
N ALA A 379 -27.76 -30.74 24.90
CA ALA A 379 -26.77 -31.72 25.35
C ALA A 379 -26.08 -31.32 26.67
N LYS A 380 -25.87 -30.02 26.91
CA LYS A 380 -25.29 -29.49 28.17
C LYS A 380 -26.31 -29.39 29.30
N ASP A 381 -27.59 -29.41 28.99
CA ASP A 381 -28.67 -29.18 29.93
C ASP A 381 -29.08 -30.45 30.73
N GLY A 382 -28.67 -31.64 30.27
CA GLY A 382 -28.84 -32.91 30.98
C GLY A 382 -28.15 -32.93 32.35
N ALA A 383 -26.92 -32.40 32.43
CA ALA A 383 -26.15 -32.32 33.68
C ALA A 383 -26.72 -31.30 34.69
N ARG A 384 -27.53 -30.33 34.23
CA ARG A 384 -28.08 -29.24 35.06
C ARG A 384 -29.42 -29.59 35.74
N ARG A 385 -30.06 -30.71 35.36
CA ARG A 385 -31.37 -31.12 35.90
C ARG A 385 -31.35 -31.49 37.41
N SER A 386 -30.20 -31.88 37.98
CA SER A 386 -30.07 -32.15 39.41
C SER A 386 -30.17 -30.89 40.29
N VAL A 387 -29.72 -29.74 39.77
CA VAL A 387 -29.71 -28.45 40.49
C VAL A 387 -31.07 -27.74 40.40
N ARG A 388 -31.78 -27.87 39.27
CA ARG A 388 -33.09 -27.22 39.02
C ARG A 388 -34.14 -27.48 40.10
N ARG A 389 -34.11 -28.64 40.78
CA ARG A 389 -35.08 -29.00 41.83
C ARG A 389 -34.92 -28.22 43.14
N ARG A 390 -33.78 -27.53 43.37
CA ARG A 390 -33.50 -26.81 44.63
C ARG A 390 -33.75 -25.29 44.58
N ILE A 391 -33.85 -24.70 43.39
CA ILE A 391 -33.94 -23.24 43.21
C ILE A 391 -35.37 -22.77 42.88
N ALA A 392 -36.19 -23.64 42.28
CA ALA A 392 -37.57 -23.32 41.89
C ALA A 392 -38.54 -23.00 43.06
N ALA A 393 -38.12 -23.21 44.31
CA ALA A 393 -38.92 -22.88 45.50
C ALA A 393 -38.81 -21.41 45.96
N ALA A 394 -37.90 -20.61 45.39
CA ALA A 394 -37.51 -19.31 45.95
C ALA A 394 -37.90 -18.07 45.12
N ALA A 395 -38.47 -18.24 43.92
CA ALA A 395 -38.61 -17.15 42.93
C ALA A 395 -40.06 -16.93 42.44
N ALA A 396 -41.03 -16.93 43.36
CA ALA A 396 -42.46 -16.75 43.07
C ALA A 396 -43.08 -15.51 43.76
N VAL A 397 -42.29 -14.48 44.09
CA VAL A 397 -42.70 -13.43 45.06
C VAL A 397 -42.69 -11.98 44.52
N LEU A 398 -41.93 -11.61 43.49
CA LEU A 398 -41.82 -10.19 43.07
C LEU A 398 -41.96 -9.98 41.56
N ALA A 399 -43.20 -9.76 41.13
CA ALA A 399 -43.57 -9.21 39.83
C ALA A 399 -44.68 -8.15 40.01
N VAL A 400 -44.32 -6.89 40.28
CA VAL A 400 -45.23 -5.73 40.31
C VAL A 400 -44.46 -4.44 39.94
N ILE A 401 -45.15 -3.50 39.26
CA ILE A 401 -44.74 -2.10 38.92
C ILE A 401 -43.70 -1.99 37.78
N GLY A 402 -43.90 -1.25 36.67
CA GLY A 402 -45.07 -0.50 36.18
C GLY A 402 -44.73 0.35 34.93
N GLY A 403 -45.70 0.63 34.03
CA GLY A 403 -45.58 1.62 32.94
C GLY A 403 -46.11 3.01 33.37
N ALA A 404 -46.37 4.02 32.53
CA ALA A 404 -46.21 4.28 31.08
C ALA A 404 -46.55 5.78 30.82
N TRP A 405 -46.16 6.43 29.71
CA TRP A 405 -46.88 7.62 29.17
C TRP A 405 -46.58 8.00 27.70
N SER A 406 -47.35 8.94 27.13
CA SER A 406 -47.62 9.03 25.67
C SER A 406 -48.03 10.43 25.13
N TYR A 407 -47.78 10.67 23.82
CA TYR A 407 -48.64 11.36 22.82
C TYR A 407 -48.56 12.88 22.45
N MET A 408 -48.90 13.18 21.17
CA MET A 408 -49.29 14.45 20.46
C MET A 408 -48.17 15.46 20.04
N THR A 409 -48.16 16.19 18.88
CA THR A 409 -48.93 16.34 17.59
C THR A 409 -48.11 17.27 16.61
N GLY A 410 -48.36 17.49 15.29
CA GLY A 410 -49.28 16.90 14.29
C GLY A 410 -49.72 17.85 13.11
N GLY A 411 -49.33 17.59 11.84
CA GLY A 411 -49.86 18.19 10.57
C GLY A 411 -49.01 19.30 9.86
N SER A 412 -49.19 19.70 8.58
CA SER A 412 -49.68 19.02 7.33
C SER A 412 -49.70 19.94 6.05
N ALA A 413 -49.05 19.53 4.93
CA ALA A 413 -49.35 19.77 3.46
C ALA A 413 -49.57 21.22 2.89
N PRO A 414 -49.73 21.52 1.55
CA PRO A 414 -49.82 20.64 0.35
C PRO A 414 -49.18 21.07 -1.04
N GLU A 415 -48.94 20.07 -1.91
CA GLU A 415 -49.09 19.90 -3.40
C GLU A 415 -48.74 20.87 -4.60
N ARG A 416 -48.30 20.22 -5.72
CA ARG A 416 -48.42 20.51 -7.20
C ARG A 416 -47.49 21.52 -7.92
N SER A 417 -47.12 21.40 -9.21
CA SER A 417 -47.29 20.36 -10.29
C SER A 417 -46.36 20.59 -11.51
N ASP A 418 -46.17 19.58 -12.38
CA ASP A 418 -45.25 19.56 -13.57
C ASP A 418 -45.74 20.25 -14.86
N VAL A 419 -44.83 20.44 -15.85
CA VAL A 419 -44.89 19.99 -17.29
C VAL A 419 -43.83 20.72 -18.19
N PRO A 420 -43.15 20.05 -19.16
CA PRO A 420 -42.13 20.64 -20.05
C PRO A 420 -42.59 20.87 -21.51
N VAL A 421 -41.75 21.50 -22.36
CA VAL A 421 -41.98 21.72 -23.82
C VAL A 421 -40.70 21.51 -24.65
N THR A 422 -40.83 20.92 -25.84
CA THR A 422 -39.78 20.73 -26.88
C THR A 422 -40.32 21.06 -28.28
N ALA A 423 -39.49 21.64 -29.17
CA ALA A 423 -39.62 21.54 -30.64
C ALA A 423 -38.36 22.09 -31.37
N THR A 424 -38.14 21.63 -32.61
CA THR A 424 -36.97 21.85 -33.49
C THR A 424 -37.34 22.57 -34.81
N VAL A 425 -36.35 22.90 -35.68
CA VAL A 425 -36.30 22.59 -37.15
C VAL A 425 -35.56 23.65 -38.03
N GLU A 426 -34.51 23.15 -38.74
CA GLU A 426 -33.97 23.45 -40.11
C GLU A 426 -33.57 24.86 -40.65
N GLY A 427 -32.72 24.82 -41.70
CA GLY A 427 -32.28 25.94 -42.55
C GLY A 427 -31.99 25.48 -44.01
N PRO A 428 -31.65 26.40 -44.97
CA PRO A 428 -31.73 26.13 -46.42
C PRO A 428 -30.38 25.94 -47.17
N GLN A 429 -30.46 25.50 -48.44
CA GLN A 429 -29.35 25.13 -49.35
C GLN A 429 -28.88 26.25 -50.32
N VAL A 430 -27.87 25.93 -51.15
CA VAL A 430 -27.13 26.82 -52.07
C VAL A 430 -26.98 26.19 -53.48
N GLU A 431 -27.08 26.99 -54.55
CA GLU A 431 -26.81 26.60 -55.95
C GLU A 431 -25.49 27.20 -56.52
N LYS A 432 -25.06 26.73 -57.70
CA LYS A 432 -23.78 27.07 -58.38
C LYS A 432 -23.97 27.44 -59.86
N HIS A 433 -23.06 28.25 -60.41
CA HIS A 433 -22.85 28.47 -61.85
C HIS A 433 -21.36 28.45 -62.22
N ASP A 434 -21.05 28.04 -63.46
CA ASP A 434 -19.71 27.96 -64.05
C ASP A 434 -19.53 28.92 -65.24
N GLY A 435 -18.30 29.41 -65.47
CA GLY A 435 -17.92 30.20 -66.64
C GLY A 435 -16.44 30.62 -66.61
N ALA A 436 -15.68 30.31 -67.66
CA ALA A 436 -14.23 30.47 -67.69
C ALA A 436 -13.80 31.96 -67.77
N ASN A 437 -13.25 32.47 -66.67
CA ASN A 437 -12.83 33.86 -66.51
C ASN A 437 -11.31 33.92 -66.26
N ILE A 438 -10.58 34.88 -66.87
CA ILE A 438 -9.14 35.04 -66.60
C ILE A 438 -8.99 35.75 -65.26
N LEU A 439 -8.49 35.03 -64.25
CA LEU A 439 -8.47 35.53 -62.88
C LEU A 439 -7.21 36.37 -62.60
N PRO A 440 -7.36 37.56 -61.99
CA PRO A 440 -6.24 38.24 -61.35
C PRO A 440 -5.85 37.48 -60.08
N VAL A 441 -4.55 37.31 -59.84
CA VAL A 441 -4.02 36.58 -58.69
C VAL A 441 -2.90 37.36 -58.03
N GLY A 442 -3.00 37.58 -56.71
CA GLY A 442 -1.92 38.12 -55.90
C GLY A 442 -0.74 37.15 -55.86
N VAL A 443 0.48 37.69 -55.74
CA VAL A 443 1.72 36.91 -55.83
C VAL A 443 2.63 37.19 -54.64
N VAL A 444 3.17 36.13 -54.05
CA VAL A 444 4.29 36.16 -53.09
C VAL A 444 5.51 35.49 -53.72
N VAL A 445 6.71 35.97 -53.40
CA VAL A 445 7.96 35.33 -53.83
C VAL A 445 8.40 34.34 -52.76
N ALA A 446 8.50 33.06 -53.13
CA ALA A 446 9.05 32.05 -52.24
C ALA A 446 10.56 32.27 -52.07
N ARG A 447 11.00 32.57 -50.85
CA ARG A 447 12.42 32.64 -50.48
C ARG A 447 12.81 31.45 -49.63
N HIS A 448 13.92 30.80 -49.97
CA HIS A 448 14.47 29.69 -49.20
C HIS A 448 14.85 30.16 -47.79
N SER A 449 14.67 29.26 -46.82
CA SER A 449 15.13 29.40 -45.45
C SER A 449 15.72 28.07 -44.99
N ASP A 450 16.68 28.13 -44.06
CA ASP A 450 17.38 26.97 -43.48
C ASP A 450 16.66 26.36 -42.26
N GLY A 451 15.58 26.99 -41.82
CA GLY A 451 14.76 26.55 -40.71
C GLY A 451 13.65 27.52 -40.34
N TYR A 452 13.01 27.23 -39.22
CA TYR A 452 11.93 28.00 -38.63
C TYR A 452 12.01 27.99 -37.09
N ASP A 453 11.55 29.06 -36.47
CA ASP A 453 11.51 29.22 -35.03
C ASP A 453 10.13 28.80 -34.50
N VAL A 454 10.11 27.92 -33.51
CA VAL A 454 8.90 27.44 -32.82
C VAL A 454 8.86 28.10 -31.46
N SER A 455 7.75 28.76 -31.12
CA SER A 455 7.52 29.36 -29.80
C SER A 455 6.18 28.86 -29.26
N ASN A 456 6.22 28.10 -28.17
CA ASN A 456 5.06 27.52 -27.52
C ASN A 456 5.03 27.89 -26.03
N ARG A 457 3.82 27.98 -25.47
CA ARG A 457 3.59 28.13 -24.03
C ARG A 457 3.13 26.80 -23.43
N TYR A 458 3.61 26.48 -22.22
CA TYR A 458 3.26 25.26 -21.51
C TYR A 458 2.79 25.58 -20.10
N ALA A 459 1.55 25.21 -19.81
CA ALA A 459 0.97 25.34 -18.47
C ALA A 459 1.68 24.40 -17.46
N GLY A 460 1.98 24.96 -16.30
CA GLY A 460 2.45 24.25 -15.12
C GLY A 460 1.86 24.85 -13.85
N ARG A 461 2.18 24.24 -12.71
CA ARG A 461 1.66 24.64 -11.40
C ARG A 461 2.79 25.00 -10.45
N ILE A 462 2.62 26.10 -9.71
CA ILE A 462 3.50 26.49 -8.61
C ILE A 462 3.24 25.58 -7.40
N VAL A 463 4.29 25.07 -6.76
CA VAL A 463 4.22 24.30 -5.51
C VAL A 463 5.35 24.73 -4.57
N SER A 464 5.17 24.55 -3.26
CA SER A 464 6.25 24.73 -2.29
C SER A 464 7.36 23.70 -2.53
N ARG A 465 8.63 24.11 -2.37
CA ARG A 465 9.78 23.21 -2.55
C ARG A 465 9.82 22.09 -1.52
N ARG A 466 9.47 22.41 -0.27
CA ARG A 466 9.26 21.47 0.84
C ARG A 466 7.97 21.82 1.56
N GLU A 467 7.28 20.79 1.99
CA GLU A 467 6.08 20.83 2.79
C GLU A 467 6.12 19.62 3.73
N THR A 468 5.82 19.79 5.02
CA THR A 468 6.02 18.74 6.02
C THR A 468 4.99 18.86 7.14
N GLY A 469 4.28 17.76 7.41
CA GLY A 469 3.46 17.63 8.60
C GLY A 469 4.34 17.37 9.82
N LEU A 470 4.23 18.24 10.82
CA LEU A 470 4.93 18.17 12.09
C LEU A 470 3.99 17.60 13.15
N GLY A 471 4.46 16.65 13.94
CA GLY A 471 3.67 15.93 14.93
C GLY A 471 4.56 15.36 16.02
N PHE A 472 3.96 15.01 17.16
CA PHE A 472 4.68 14.39 18.26
C PHE A 472 4.87 12.89 17.98
N GLU A 473 6.07 12.35 18.25
CA GLU A 473 6.30 10.89 18.17
C GLU A 473 5.59 10.11 19.29
N ARG A 474 5.18 10.79 20.36
CA ARG A 474 4.60 10.20 21.57
C ARG A 474 3.19 10.72 21.81
N THR A 475 2.34 9.86 22.37
CA THR A 475 1.00 10.24 22.83
C THR A 475 1.08 11.12 24.09
N GLY A 476 0.34 12.22 24.12
CA GLY A 476 0.27 13.11 25.28
C GLY A 476 -0.76 14.23 25.11
N THR A 477 -0.89 15.09 26.11
CA THR A 477 -1.73 16.30 26.04
C THR A 477 -0.88 17.49 25.63
N VAL A 478 -1.30 18.26 24.62
CA VAL A 478 -0.65 19.52 24.24
C VAL A 478 -0.91 20.56 25.33
N VAL A 479 0.14 21.21 25.83
CA VAL A 479 0.05 22.21 26.93
C VAL A 479 0.47 23.62 26.51
N GLU A 480 1.10 23.76 25.35
CA GLU A 480 1.64 25.01 24.82
C GLU A 480 1.69 24.89 23.29
N MET A 481 1.13 25.89 22.59
CA MET A 481 1.20 26.09 21.14
C MET A 481 1.75 27.49 20.87
N THR A 482 2.95 27.58 20.31
CA THR A 482 3.70 28.85 20.13
C THR A 482 3.67 29.38 18.70
N ALA A 483 3.04 28.67 17.77
CA ALA A 483 2.88 29.08 16.37
C ALA A 483 1.46 28.78 15.88
N ASP A 484 0.89 29.70 15.11
CA ASP A 484 -0.46 29.61 14.53
C ASP A 484 -0.44 29.69 12.99
N GLU A 485 -1.59 29.50 12.35
CA GLU A 485 -1.69 29.55 10.89
C GLU A 485 -1.26 30.92 10.31
N GLY A 486 -0.34 30.87 9.33
CA GLY A 486 0.27 32.06 8.73
C GLY A 486 1.49 32.60 9.46
N ASP A 487 1.86 32.07 10.63
CA ASP A 487 3.08 32.47 11.33
C ASP A 487 4.34 31.98 10.61
N LYS A 488 5.38 32.83 10.64
CA LYS A 488 6.70 32.53 10.11
C LYS A 488 7.59 31.98 11.22
N VAL A 489 8.24 30.86 10.91
CA VAL A 489 9.07 30.13 11.86
C VAL A 489 10.49 29.93 11.32
N THR A 490 11.46 29.90 12.21
CA THR A 490 12.88 29.65 11.90
C THR A 490 13.31 28.24 12.31
N GLU A 491 14.30 27.66 11.63
CA GLU A 491 14.87 26.36 11.99
C GLU A 491 15.24 26.26 13.49
N GLY A 492 14.80 25.19 14.15
CA GLY A 492 14.98 24.95 15.58
C GLY A 492 13.99 25.68 16.51
N GLN A 493 13.12 26.54 16.00
CA GLN A 493 12.08 27.20 16.80
C GLN A 493 11.07 26.17 17.33
N VAL A 494 10.82 26.17 18.64
CA VAL A 494 9.77 25.36 19.28
C VAL A 494 8.40 25.90 18.87
N LEU A 495 7.53 25.00 18.42
CA LEU A 495 6.18 25.30 17.89
C LEU A 495 5.05 24.79 18.79
N ALA A 496 5.28 23.68 19.51
CA ALA A 496 4.30 23.08 20.42
C ALA A 496 4.99 22.20 21.47
N ARG A 497 4.35 21.97 22.62
CA ARG A 497 4.83 21.04 23.67
C ARG A 497 3.72 20.17 24.26
N LEU A 498 4.10 18.93 24.62
CA LEU A 498 3.29 18.03 25.45
C LEU A 498 3.51 18.25 26.95
N ASP A 499 2.58 17.75 27.77
CA ASP A 499 2.73 17.64 29.22
C ASP A 499 3.87 16.68 29.61
N THR A 500 5.03 17.23 29.95
CA THR A 500 6.21 16.48 30.37
C THR A 500 6.26 16.19 31.87
N ARG A 501 5.28 16.58 32.69
CA ARG A 501 5.37 16.49 34.17
C ARG A 501 5.66 15.08 34.69
N ILE A 502 5.13 14.05 34.02
CA ILE A 502 5.39 12.64 34.36
C ILE A 502 6.83 12.24 33.99
N LEU A 503 7.33 12.69 32.84
CA LEU A 503 8.71 12.44 32.40
C LEU A 503 9.72 13.16 33.31
N GLU A 504 9.41 14.38 33.75
CA GLU A 504 10.20 15.18 34.69
C GLU A 504 10.28 14.54 36.09
N ALA A 505 9.16 14.03 36.60
CA ALA A 505 9.16 13.22 37.82
C ALA A 505 10.04 11.97 37.67
N ARG A 506 9.94 11.28 36.53
CA ARG A 506 10.76 10.09 36.22
C ARG A 506 12.25 10.42 36.06
N ARG A 507 12.60 11.61 35.55
CA ARG A 507 13.99 12.09 35.44
C ARG A 507 14.58 12.27 36.84
N THR A 508 13.82 12.85 37.75
CA THR A 508 14.21 13.04 39.15
C THR A 508 14.44 11.69 39.86
N GLU A 509 13.57 10.70 39.61
CA GLU A 509 13.73 9.33 40.12
C GLU A 509 15.03 8.66 39.62
N LEU A 510 15.28 8.66 38.30
CA LEU A 510 16.49 8.08 37.72
C LEU A 510 17.78 8.79 38.15
N GLN A 511 17.73 10.11 38.36
CA GLN A 511 18.86 10.87 38.91
C GLN A 511 19.18 10.46 40.36
N ALA A 512 18.17 10.15 41.17
CA ALA A 512 18.35 9.62 42.53
C ALA A 512 18.95 8.19 42.51
N ASP A 513 18.44 7.31 41.66
CA ASP A 513 18.98 5.95 41.47
C ASP A 513 20.46 6.00 41.04
N LEU A 514 20.80 6.88 40.09
CA LEU A 514 22.17 7.10 39.64
C LEU A 514 23.08 7.59 40.78
N ALA A 515 22.57 8.47 41.65
CA ALA A 515 23.31 8.93 42.84
C ALA A 515 23.55 7.78 43.84
N VAL A 516 22.56 6.91 44.07
CA VAL A 516 22.69 5.71 44.91
C VAL A 516 23.72 4.73 44.32
N SER A 517 23.68 4.47 43.02
CA SER A 517 24.68 3.62 42.34
C SER A 517 26.09 4.20 42.45
N LYS A 518 26.25 5.52 42.30
CA LYS A 518 27.53 6.22 42.48
C LYS A 518 28.04 6.14 43.92
N ALA A 519 27.17 6.24 44.92
CA ALA A 519 27.51 6.06 46.33
C ALA A 519 27.97 4.61 46.64
N SER A 520 27.24 3.60 46.17
CA SER A 520 27.61 2.18 46.33
C SER A 520 28.98 1.85 45.71
N ARG A 521 29.28 2.43 44.53
CA ARG A 521 30.61 2.33 43.91
C ARG A 521 31.70 2.97 44.78
N ALA A 522 31.46 4.15 45.35
CA ALA A 522 32.41 4.84 46.22
C ALA A 522 32.67 4.08 47.55
N GLU A 523 31.64 3.47 48.14
CA GLU A 523 31.80 2.60 49.30
C GLU A 523 32.63 1.36 48.96
N THR A 524 32.29 0.68 47.85
CA THR A 524 33.00 -0.52 47.39
C THR A 524 34.46 -0.23 47.05
N GLN A 525 34.75 0.94 46.46
CA GLN A 525 36.11 1.44 46.24
C GLN A 525 36.87 1.62 47.56
N SER A 526 36.24 2.24 48.57
CA SER A 526 36.84 2.44 49.89
C SER A 526 37.16 1.10 50.59
N ARG A 527 36.27 0.12 50.49
CA ARG A 527 36.50 -1.26 50.97
C ARG A 527 37.66 -1.92 50.22
N LEU A 528 37.73 -1.78 48.89
CA LEU A 528 38.80 -2.31 48.05
C LEU A 528 40.17 -1.75 48.43
N ASP A 529 40.26 -0.45 48.75
CA ASP A 529 41.54 0.18 49.13
C ASP A 529 42.01 -0.26 50.53
N LEU A 530 41.08 -0.48 51.47
CA LEU A 530 41.39 -1.13 52.75
C LEU A 530 41.89 -2.58 52.57
N ALA A 531 41.23 -3.36 51.72
CA ALA A 531 41.65 -4.74 51.41
C ALA A 531 43.04 -4.76 50.74
N ARG A 532 43.32 -3.85 49.80
CA ARG A 532 44.64 -3.68 49.17
C ARG A 532 45.74 -3.35 50.18
N ALA A 533 45.48 -2.40 51.09
CA ALA A 533 46.42 -2.05 52.15
C ALA A 533 46.70 -3.25 53.08
N THR A 534 45.66 -4.04 53.38
CA THR A 534 45.75 -5.24 54.21
C THR A 534 46.53 -6.36 53.53
N MET A 535 46.24 -6.65 52.25
CA MET A 535 46.98 -7.60 51.42
C MET A 535 48.47 -7.21 51.33
N LYS A 536 48.79 -5.94 51.06
CA LYS A 536 50.16 -5.44 51.01
C LYS A 536 50.90 -5.68 52.34
N ARG A 537 50.27 -5.30 53.47
CA ARG A 537 50.83 -5.49 54.81
C ARG A 537 51.07 -6.97 55.15
N ARG A 538 50.10 -7.85 54.84
CA ARG A 538 50.27 -9.31 55.02
C ARG A 538 51.38 -9.87 54.13
N GLY A 539 51.52 -9.40 52.88
CA GLY A 539 52.61 -9.81 51.98
C GLY A 539 54.01 -9.38 52.46
N GLU A 540 54.13 -8.21 53.09
CA GLU A 540 55.38 -7.77 53.72
C GLU A 540 55.73 -8.59 54.98
N LEU A 541 54.73 -8.97 55.78
CA LEU A 541 54.90 -9.84 56.95
C LEU A 541 55.21 -11.29 56.58
N LEU A 542 54.64 -11.80 55.48
CA LEU A 542 54.89 -13.15 54.98
C LEU A 542 56.36 -13.34 54.59
N LYS A 543 56.97 -12.33 53.94
CA LYS A 543 58.42 -12.30 53.64
C LYS A 543 59.31 -12.34 54.89
N ARG A 544 58.76 -12.05 56.07
CA ARG A 544 59.44 -12.09 57.37
C ARG A 544 59.02 -13.32 58.20
N ASN A 545 58.29 -14.27 57.62
CA ASN A 545 57.70 -15.44 58.30
C ASN A 545 56.77 -15.11 59.49
N ASN A 546 56.19 -13.89 59.52
CA ASN A 546 55.33 -13.43 60.63
C ASN A 546 53.83 -13.71 60.43
N VAL A 547 53.42 -14.25 59.26
CA VAL A 547 52.04 -14.68 58.96
C VAL A 547 52.08 -15.93 58.07
N SER A 548 50.99 -16.71 58.05
CA SER A 548 50.86 -17.87 57.18
C SER A 548 50.56 -17.49 55.72
N GLN A 549 50.90 -18.39 54.79
CA GLN A 549 50.56 -18.27 53.37
C GLN A 549 49.03 -18.13 53.17
N GLN A 550 48.23 -18.93 53.87
CA GLN A 550 46.77 -18.86 53.85
C GLN A 550 46.24 -17.45 54.17
N ALA A 551 46.76 -16.81 55.22
CA ALA A 551 46.31 -15.47 55.60
C ALA A 551 46.64 -14.41 54.53
N TYR A 552 47.72 -14.60 53.75
CA TYR A 552 47.99 -13.73 52.60
C TYR A 552 47.04 -14.02 51.43
N ASP A 553 46.79 -15.28 51.12
CA ASP A 553 45.91 -15.67 50.01
C ASP A 553 44.45 -15.27 50.26
N GLU A 554 43.94 -15.37 51.49
CA GLU A 554 42.63 -14.81 51.89
C GLU A 554 42.50 -13.31 51.54
N ALA A 555 43.47 -12.50 51.98
CA ALA A 555 43.46 -11.05 51.71
C ALA A 555 43.65 -10.73 50.22
N LYS A 556 44.36 -11.58 49.47
CA LYS A 556 44.50 -11.47 48.02
C LYS A 556 43.18 -11.77 47.30
N PHE A 557 42.45 -12.82 47.71
CA PHE A 557 41.16 -13.17 47.11
C PHE A 557 40.06 -12.16 47.48
N GLU A 558 40.12 -11.55 48.68
CA GLU A 558 39.24 -10.43 49.06
C GLU A 558 39.39 -9.23 48.10
N VAL A 559 40.63 -8.84 47.75
CA VAL A 559 40.91 -7.80 46.76
C VAL A 559 40.37 -8.17 45.37
N VAL A 560 40.43 -9.44 44.97
CA VAL A 560 39.85 -9.91 43.69
C VAL A 560 38.32 -9.81 43.72
N GLY A 561 37.68 -10.26 44.80
CA GLY A 561 36.22 -10.18 44.97
C GLY A 561 35.70 -8.73 44.94
N LEU A 562 36.35 -7.83 45.70
CA LEU A 562 35.99 -6.41 45.72
C LEU A 562 36.27 -5.70 44.39
N ARG A 563 37.29 -6.12 43.63
CA ARG A 563 37.52 -5.61 42.27
C ARG A 563 36.39 -6.02 41.31
N SER A 564 35.90 -7.26 41.41
CA SER A 564 34.75 -7.73 40.63
C SER A 564 33.46 -7.01 41.03
N ALA A 565 33.23 -6.77 42.33
CA ALA A 565 32.10 -5.97 42.81
C ALA A 565 32.16 -4.51 42.30
N LEU A 566 33.35 -3.90 42.27
CA LEU A 566 33.53 -2.55 41.71
C LEU A 566 33.19 -2.49 40.20
N ALA A 567 33.52 -3.54 39.45
CA ALA A 567 33.16 -3.66 38.04
C ALA A 567 31.64 -3.82 37.84
N ALA A 568 30.97 -4.61 38.69
CA ALA A 568 29.50 -4.72 38.69
C ALA A 568 28.84 -3.37 38.98
N ASN A 569 29.31 -2.62 39.99
CA ASN A 569 28.78 -1.29 40.31
C ASN A 569 29.02 -0.28 39.18
N ALA A 570 30.10 -0.42 38.41
CA ALA A 570 30.32 0.41 37.22
C ALA A 570 29.33 0.08 36.08
N ALA A 571 28.97 -1.18 35.90
CA ALA A 571 27.96 -1.60 34.94
C ALA A 571 26.55 -1.09 35.31
N GLU A 572 26.19 -1.10 36.61
CA GLU A 572 24.90 -0.54 37.06
C GLU A 572 24.82 0.98 36.89
N ILE A 573 25.93 1.72 37.11
CA ILE A 573 25.99 3.16 36.78
C ILE A 573 25.77 3.39 35.29
N ALA A 574 26.44 2.63 34.42
CA ALA A 574 26.26 2.75 32.97
C ALA A 574 24.81 2.42 32.54
N ARG A 575 24.15 1.47 33.21
CA ARG A 575 22.73 1.15 32.99
C ARG A 575 21.82 2.32 33.38
N ALA A 576 22.06 2.94 34.54
CA ALA A 576 21.29 4.08 35.01
C ALA A 576 21.50 5.33 34.12
N GLU A 577 22.73 5.58 33.67
CA GLU A 577 23.04 6.68 32.74
C GLU A 577 22.40 6.47 31.36
N ALA A 578 22.36 5.23 30.84
CA ALA A 578 21.67 4.91 29.59
C ALA A 578 20.14 5.11 29.69
N LEU A 579 19.52 4.72 30.82
CA LEU A 579 18.10 4.95 31.06
C LEU A 579 17.76 6.44 31.18
N LEU A 580 18.63 7.23 31.83
CA LEU A 580 18.46 8.68 31.94
C LEU A 580 18.54 9.36 30.57
N ASN A 581 19.55 9.03 29.76
CA ASN A 581 19.71 9.56 28.40
C ASN A 581 18.49 9.23 27.50
N SER A 582 17.98 7.99 27.56
CA SER A 582 16.76 7.62 26.82
C SER A 582 15.54 8.46 27.23
N LEU A 583 15.43 8.84 28.50
CA LEU A 583 14.34 9.68 28.99
C LEU A 583 14.55 11.16 28.64
N GLU A 584 15.79 11.63 28.57
CA GLU A 584 16.10 13.00 28.11
C GLU A 584 15.71 13.19 26.63
N VAL A 585 15.97 12.19 25.78
CA VAL A 585 15.47 12.16 24.39
C VAL A 585 13.94 12.15 24.32
N ASP A 586 13.26 11.43 25.22
CA ASP A 586 11.78 11.43 25.31
C ASP A 586 11.23 12.81 25.70
N ILE A 587 11.92 13.56 26.56
CA ILE A 587 11.56 14.93 26.96
C ILE A 587 11.81 15.90 25.80
N GLU A 588 12.94 15.77 25.08
CA GLU A 588 13.25 16.59 23.90
C GLU A 588 12.20 16.40 22.80
N LYS A 589 11.87 15.14 22.47
CA LYS A 589 10.83 14.77 21.49
C LYS A 589 9.39 15.07 21.94
N SER A 590 9.20 15.53 23.18
CA SER A 590 7.91 16.07 23.65
C SER A 590 7.69 17.53 23.25
N ALA A 591 8.62 18.14 22.50
CA ALA A 591 8.45 19.43 21.84
C ALA A 591 8.57 19.29 20.32
N ILE A 592 7.65 19.88 19.56
CA ILE A 592 7.78 20.04 18.10
C ILE A 592 8.70 21.24 17.84
N GLN A 593 9.70 21.06 16.98
CA GLN A 593 10.57 22.14 16.49
C GLN A 593 10.46 22.24 14.96
N ALA A 594 10.63 23.44 14.41
CA ALA A 594 10.66 23.65 12.97
C ALA A 594 11.95 23.06 12.34
N PRO A 595 11.87 22.11 11.38
CA PRO A 595 13.05 21.51 10.74
C PRO A 595 13.71 22.37 9.66
N PHE A 596 13.13 23.53 9.32
CA PHE A 596 13.67 24.53 8.39
C PHE A 596 12.85 25.83 8.49
N ASP A 597 13.38 26.93 7.95
CA ASP A 597 12.66 28.20 7.83
C ASP A 597 11.42 28.10 6.91
N GLY A 598 10.26 28.54 7.40
CA GLY A 598 9.02 28.45 6.63
C GLY A 598 7.83 29.16 7.28
N THR A 599 6.64 28.86 6.79
CA THR A 599 5.36 29.40 7.28
C THR A 599 4.41 28.24 7.60
N ILE A 600 3.68 28.33 8.72
CA ILE A 600 2.61 27.39 9.08
C ILE A 600 1.42 27.58 8.14
N ILE A 601 0.94 26.50 7.50
CA ILE A 601 -0.16 26.55 6.53
C ILE A 601 -1.47 25.93 7.03
N ASP A 602 -1.42 25.10 8.07
CA ASP A 602 -2.56 24.40 8.66
C ASP A 602 -2.22 24.02 10.11
N ARG A 603 -3.18 24.18 11.02
CA ARG A 603 -3.09 23.78 12.43
C ARG A 603 -4.30 22.91 12.78
N THR A 604 -4.04 21.63 13.04
CA THR A 604 -5.09 20.62 13.21
C THR A 604 -5.51 20.38 14.66
N VAL A 605 -4.82 21.00 15.62
CA VAL A 605 -4.94 20.69 17.06
C VAL A 605 -4.86 21.96 17.92
N ASP A 606 -5.68 21.99 18.98
CA ASP A 606 -5.69 23.02 20.01
C ASP A 606 -4.94 22.63 21.29
N GLU A 607 -4.58 23.65 22.07
CA GLU A 607 -4.05 23.47 23.42
C GLU A 607 -5.07 22.73 24.32
N GLY A 608 -4.57 21.87 25.20
CA GLY A 608 -5.38 21.00 26.05
C GLY A 608 -5.90 19.73 25.36
N ALA A 609 -5.74 19.58 24.05
CA ALA A 609 -6.11 18.36 23.34
C ALA A 609 -5.12 17.21 23.63
N ALA A 610 -5.66 15.98 23.77
CA ALA A 610 -4.86 14.77 23.85
C ALA A 610 -4.63 14.19 22.45
N VAL A 611 -3.37 14.13 22.03
CA VAL A 611 -2.95 13.68 20.69
C VAL A 611 -2.26 12.32 20.75
N PRO A 612 -2.62 11.36 19.89
CA PRO A 612 -1.83 10.14 19.66
C PRO A 612 -0.47 10.47 19.00
N GLY A 613 0.56 9.69 19.33
CA GLY A 613 1.85 9.75 18.61
C GLY A 613 1.67 9.49 17.11
N GLY A 614 2.40 10.23 16.28
CA GLY A 614 2.29 10.20 14.81
C GLY A 614 1.19 11.08 14.22
N THR A 615 0.34 11.70 15.04
CA THR A 615 -0.66 12.68 14.57
C THR A 615 0.04 13.95 14.08
N VAL A 616 -0.28 14.40 12.86
CA VAL A 616 0.13 15.73 12.38
C VAL A 616 -0.65 16.81 13.13
N VAL A 617 0.08 17.77 13.71
CA VAL A 617 -0.40 18.86 14.59
C VAL A 617 -0.31 20.21 13.87
N LEU A 618 0.76 20.40 13.09
CA LEU A 618 1.05 21.60 12.30
C LEU A 618 1.55 21.18 10.92
N GLN A 619 1.28 21.97 9.88
CA GLN A 619 1.84 21.76 8.56
C GLN A 619 2.74 22.96 8.18
N LEU A 620 4.00 22.69 7.84
CA LEU A 620 5.02 23.69 7.55
C LEU A 620 5.38 23.70 6.06
N SER A 621 5.38 24.88 5.43
CA SER A 621 5.76 25.10 4.03
C SER A 621 7.03 25.97 3.92
N GLU A 622 7.97 25.59 3.05
CA GLU A 622 9.13 26.42 2.70
C GLU A 622 8.72 27.55 1.76
N ASP A 623 9.12 28.79 2.08
CA ASP A 623 8.67 30.01 1.39
C ASP A 623 9.74 30.73 0.56
N ALA A 624 11.03 30.48 0.80
CA ALA A 624 12.09 31.21 0.09
C ALA A 624 12.21 30.83 -1.41
N ILE A 625 11.91 29.57 -1.74
CA ILE A 625 12.03 29.02 -3.10
C ILE A 625 10.79 28.18 -3.40
N LYS A 626 10.11 28.47 -4.52
CA LYS A 626 9.00 27.67 -5.03
C LYS A 626 9.45 26.84 -6.24
N GLU A 627 8.78 25.73 -6.50
CA GLU A 627 8.97 24.94 -7.71
C GLU A 627 7.79 25.14 -8.66
N VAL A 628 8.07 25.32 -9.96
CA VAL A 628 7.07 25.27 -11.01
C VAL A 628 7.20 23.94 -11.75
N ARG A 629 6.12 23.16 -11.75
CA ARG A 629 6.08 21.84 -12.39
C ARG A 629 5.28 21.90 -13.68
N VAL A 630 5.96 21.72 -14.81
CA VAL A 630 5.42 21.88 -16.17
C VAL A 630 5.48 20.55 -16.92
N GLY A 631 4.39 20.17 -17.58
CA GLY A 631 4.37 18.97 -18.43
C GLY A 631 4.81 19.30 -19.86
N LEU A 632 6.01 18.86 -20.29
CA LEU A 632 6.53 19.13 -21.63
C LEU A 632 6.46 17.89 -22.55
N PRO A 633 6.05 18.02 -23.83
CA PRO A 633 6.25 16.95 -24.81
C PRO A 633 7.74 16.59 -24.96
N VAL A 634 8.05 15.30 -25.16
CA VAL A 634 9.45 14.80 -25.22
C VAL A 634 10.30 15.54 -26.25
N GLN A 635 9.71 15.88 -27.39
CA GLN A 635 10.38 16.63 -28.47
C GLN A 635 10.83 18.01 -27.99
N VAL A 636 10.01 18.68 -27.17
CA VAL A 636 10.30 20.00 -26.63
C VAL A 636 11.30 19.92 -25.49
N ALA A 637 11.14 18.95 -24.58
CA ALA A 637 12.05 18.74 -23.46
C ALA A 637 13.52 18.59 -23.90
N ARG A 638 13.78 17.96 -25.06
CA ARG A 638 15.12 17.82 -25.66
C ARG A 638 15.81 19.15 -26.01
N HIS A 639 15.07 20.25 -26.13
CA HIS A 639 15.61 21.58 -26.39
C HIS A 639 15.91 22.37 -25.11
N LEU A 640 15.51 21.87 -23.93
CA LEU A 640 15.84 22.48 -22.64
C LEU A 640 17.13 21.86 -22.06
N THR A 641 17.88 22.67 -21.31
CA THR A 641 19.13 22.26 -20.64
C THR A 641 18.98 22.51 -19.15
N PRO A 642 19.06 21.48 -18.28
CA PRO A 642 19.11 21.67 -16.83
C PRO A 642 20.23 22.65 -16.42
N GLY A 643 19.96 23.44 -15.39
CA GLY A 643 20.82 24.51 -14.90
C GLY A 643 20.62 25.87 -15.58
N LYS A 644 19.96 25.96 -16.75
CA LYS A 644 19.65 27.24 -17.41
C LYS A 644 18.39 27.90 -16.85
N THR A 645 18.35 29.22 -16.92
CA THR A 645 17.16 30.03 -16.60
C THR A 645 16.24 30.15 -17.82
N TYR A 646 14.95 30.01 -17.59
CA TYR A 646 13.86 30.19 -18.55
C TYR A 646 12.85 31.21 -17.99
N GLU A 647 12.05 31.81 -18.87
CA GLU A 647 11.00 32.75 -18.48
C GLU A 647 9.69 31.98 -18.23
N ILE A 648 9.14 32.13 -17.03
CA ILE A 648 7.76 31.74 -16.72
C ILE A 648 6.90 32.99 -16.60
N GLU A 649 5.63 32.90 -16.99
CA GLU A 649 4.63 33.96 -16.84
C GLU A 649 3.62 33.55 -15.75
N VAL A 650 3.43 34.39 -14.74
CA VAL A 650 2.45 34.20 -13.64
C VAL A 650 1.65 35.50 -13.54
N ASP A 651 0.33 35.41 -13.65
CA ASP A 651 -0.58 36.58 -13.68
C ASP A 651 -0.13 37.70 -14.65
N GLY A 652 0.39 37.30 -15.83
CA GLY A 652 0.93 38.21 -16.84
C GLY A 652 2.30 38.84 -16.54
N GLN A 653 2.90 38.56 -15.38
CA GLN A 653 4.25 39.01 -15.02
C GLN A 653 5.30 37.93 -15.34
N ALA A 654 6.44 38.36 -15.87
CA ALA A 654 7.55 37.47 -16.23
C ALA A 654 8.50 37.27 -15.04
N HIS A 655 8.71 36.02 -14.64
CA HIS A 655 9.66 35.64 -13.59
C HIS A 655 10.77 34.74 -14.17
N PRO A 656 12.05 34.96 -13.80
CA PRO A 656 13.13 34.06 -14.15
C PRO A 656 13.05 32.79 -13.30
N ALA A 657 12.96 31.62 -13.93
CA ALA A 657 12.96 30.32 -13.24
C ALA A 657 14.07 29.42 -13.77
N ARG A 658 14.90 28.88 -12.88
CA ARG A 658 16.02 28.00 -13.21
C ARG A 658 15.54 26.57 -13.38
N LEU A 659 15.74 25.96 -14.55
CA LEU A 659 15.39 24.57 -14.77
C LEU A 659 16.28 23.66 -13.90
N LYS A 660 15.71 23.12 -12.83
CA LYS A 660 16.38 22.21 -11.89
C LYS A 660 16.59 20.84 -12.52
N ALA A 661 15.52 20.28 -13.07
CA ALA A 661 15.52 18.92 -13.63
C ALA A 661 14.47 18.77 -14.73
N LEU A 662 14.78 17.89 -15.69
CA LEU A 662 13.80 17.20 -16.52
C LEU A 662 13.74 15.77 -15.98
N LEU A 663 12.57 15.31 -15.53
CA LEU A 663 12.44 13.93 -15.06
C LEU A 663 12.58 12.95 -16.24
N THR A 664 13.11 11.77 -16.00
CA THR A 664 13.28 10.73 -17.03
C THR A 664 11.99 9.92 -17.28
N SER A 665 11.09 9.91 -16.30
CA SER A 665 9.79 9.23 -16.38
C SER A 665 8.73 10.11 -17.05
N LEU A 666 8.03 9.53 -18.03
CA LEU A 666 6.85 10.11 -18.66
C LEU A 666 5.63 9.97 -17.73
N ASN A 667 4.86 11.04 -17.55
CA ASN A 667 3.55 10.93 -16.92
C ASN A 667 2.63 10.09 -17.85
N PRO A 668 2.09 8.94 -17.39
CA PRO A 668 1.36 8.02 -18.26
C PRO A 668 -0.01 8.57 -18.70
N GLN A 669 -0.60 9.49 -17.93
CA GLN A 669 -1.91 10.09 -18.25
C GLN A 669 -1.77 11.20 -19.31
N THR A 670 -0.83 12.12 -19.12
CA THR A 670 -0.64 13.28 -20.02
C THR A 670 0.35 13.02 -21.16
N ARG A 671 1.15 11.94 -21.07
CA ARG A 671 2.24 11.60 -21.99
C ARG A 671 3.29 12.72 -22.11
N THR A 672 3.44 13.52 -21.06
CA THR A 672 4.42 14.60 -20.95
C THR A 672 5.56 14.23 -20.00
N LEU A 673 6.73 14.80 -20.25
CA LEU A 673 7.91 14.74 -19.41
C LEU A 673 7.85 15.90 -18.41
N PRO A 674 7.81 15.64 -17.09
CA PRO A 674 7.77 16.71 -16.10
C PRO A 674 9.10 17.49 -16.05
N ALA A 675 9.02 18.80 -16.25
CA ALA A 675 10.08 19.75 -15.98
C ALA A 675 9.84 20.42 -14.63
N ILE A 676 10.90 20.52 -13.81
CA ILE A 676 10.88 21.20 -12.51
C ILE A 676 11.76 22.43 -12.62
N LEU A 677 11.18 23.62 -12.47
CA LEU A 677 11.90 24.89 -12.45
C LEU A 677 11.84 25.48 -11.04
N GLU A 678 12.97 25.96 -10.54
CA GLU A 678 13.07 26.70 -9.27
C GLU A 678 12.86 28.18 -9.56
N VAL A 679 11.90 28.80 -8.88
CA VAL A 679 11.68 30.26 -8.89
C VAL A 679 11.93 30.81 -7.50
N GLU A 680 12.79 31.82 -7.43
CA GLU A 680 13.03 32.58 -6.20
C GLU A 680 11.94 33.63 -6.04
N ASP A 681 11.24 33.60 -4.91
CA ASP A 681 10.14 34.52 -4.61
C ASP A 681 10.53 35.46 -3.47
N ALA A 682 11.52 36.32 -3.74
CA ALA A 682 12.06 37.25 -2.75
C ALA A 682 10.99 38.22 -2.19
N GLU A 683 9.95 38.53 -2.98
CA GLU A 683 8.83 39.39 -2.58
C GLU A 683 7.66 38.60 -1.97
N ARG A 684 7.75 37.25 -1.92
CA ARG A 684 6.76 36.31 -1.36
C ARG A 684 5.33 36.53 -1.90
N ARG A 685 5.19 36.68 -3.22
CA ARG A 685 3.89 36.89 -3.89
C ARG A 685 3.32 35.64 -4.56
N LEU A 686 4.13 34.66 -4.92
CA LEU A 686 3.73 33.46 -5.64
C LEU A 686 3.08 32.45 -4.69
N ARG A 687 1.86 32.02 -4.99
CA ARG A 687 1.12 31.08 -4.14
C ARG A 687 1.18 29.66 -4.68
N SER A 688 1.37 28.70 -3.78
CA SER A 688 1.26 27.28 -4.12
C SER A 688 -0.15 26.97 -4.65
N GLY A 689 -0.22 26.32 -5.80
CA GLY A 689 -1.46 26.05 -6.54
C GLY A 689 -1.68 26.95 -7.76
N GLU A 690 -1.01 28.10 -7.87
CA GLU A 690 -1.17 29.02 -9.01
C GLU A 690 -0.70 28.43 -10.34
N LEU A 691 -1.29 28.95 -11.42
CA LEU A 691 -0.95 28.60 -12.80
C LEU A 691 0.26 29.43 -13.25
N ALA A 692 1.26 28.76 -13.82
CA ALA A 692 2.43 29.40 -14.42
C ALA A 692 2.62 28.89 -15.86
N GLU A 693 2.88 29.78 -16.81
CA GLU A 693 3.15 29.41 -18.20
C GLU A 693 4.65 29.48 -18.51
N LEU A 694 5.26 28.35 -18.85
CA LEU A 694 6.63 28.32 -19.35
C LEU A 694 6.66 28.62 -20.85
N LYS A 695 7.39 29.67 -21.25
CA LYS A 695 7.66 29.98 -22.65
C LYS A 695 8.88 29.19 -23.13
N VAL A 696 8.72 28.38 -24.18
CA VAL A 696 9.82 27.65 -24.81
C VAL A 696 9.92 28.04 -26.29
N ALA A 697 11.03 28.67 -26.65
CA ALA A 697 11.38 29.03 -28.02
C ALA A 697 12.61 28.24 -28.49
N TYR A 698 12.53 27.63 -29.68
CA TYR A 698 13.64 26.88 -30.28
C TYR A 698 13.56 26.84 -31.81
N ARG A 699 14.72 26.81 -32.48
CA ARG A 699 14.81 26.75 -33.96
C ARG A 699 14.96 25.32 -34.45
N ILE A 700 14.11 24.93 -35.40
CA ILE A 700 14.23 23.65 -36.12
C ILE A 700 14.95 23.91 -37.44
N LYS A 701 16.09 23.24 -37.66
CA LYS A 701 16.81 23.25 -38.95
C LYS A 701 16.07 22.37 -39.95
N ALA A 702 15.63 22.95 -41.05
CA ALA A 702 14.90 22.27 -42.10
C ALA A 702 14.87 23.15 -43.35
N ASP A 703 15.36 22.68 -44.49
CA ASP A 703 15.15 23.39 -45.76
C ASP A 703 13.67 23.52 -46.09
N GLY A 704 13.24 24.73 -46.44
CA GLY A 704 11.87 25.05 -46.79
C GLY A 704 11.66 26.53 -47.14
N PHE A 705 10.40 26.90 -47.21
CA PHE A 705 9.91 28.23 -47.61
C PHE A 705 8.80 28.67 -46.66
N TRP A 706 8.79 29.93 -46.28
CA TRP A 706 7.62 30.54 -45.62
C TRP A 706 6.63 31.01 -46.69
N LEU A 707 5.38 30.52 -46.59
CA LEU A 707 4.26 30.99 -47.41
C LEU A 707 3.10 31.43 -46.50
N PRO A 708 2.29 32.44 -46.90
CA PRO A 708 1.01 32.71 -46.23
C PRO A 708 0.11 31.47 -46.20
N MET A 709 -0.68 31.28 -45.14
CA MET A 709 -1.67 30.19 -45.07
C MET A 709 -2.68 30.24 -46.23
N THR A 710 -2.93 31.42 -46.79
CA THR A 710 -3.79 31.65 -47.96
C THR A 710 -3.16 31.23 -49.30
N ALA A 711 -1.85 30.96 -49.34
CA ALA A 711 -1.10 30.62 -50.56
C ALA A 711 -1.04 29.10 -50.84
N ILE A 712 -1.64 28.30 -49.96
CA ILE A 712 -1.65 26.84 -50.01
C ILE A 712 -3.08 26.29 -50.00
N VAL A 713 -3.28 25.12 -50.61
CA VAL A 713 -4.58 24.44 -50.66
C VAL A 713 -4.41 22.93 -50.45
N GLY A 714 -5.39 22.29 -49.82
CA GLY A 714 -5.37 20.85 -49.56
C GLY A 714 -5.23 20.02 -50.84
N GLY A 715 -4.33 19.04 -50.81
CA GLY A 715 -4.08 18.11 -51.91
C GLY A 715 -4.59 16.69 -51.63
N ARG A 716 -4.12 15.75 -52.44
CA ARG A 716 -4.42 14.32 -52.25
C ARG A 716 -3.39 13.69 -51.30
N ARG A 717 -3.79 12.65 -50.56
CA ARG A 717 -2.91 11.85 -49.67
C ARG A 717 -2.17 12.67 -48.59
N GLY A 718 -2.76 13.74 -48.10
CA GLY A 718 -2.19 14.57 -47.01
C GLY A 718 -1.10 15.56 -47.44
N LEU A 719 -0.77 15.65 -48.73
CA LEU A 719 0.08 16.70 -49.26
C LEU A 719 -0.72 18.00 -49.49
N TRP A 720 -0.02 19.12 -49.44
CA TRP A 720 -0.52 20.44 -49.77
C TRP A 720 -0.11 20.82 -51.19
N ASN A 721 -0.80 21.78 -51.79
CA ASN A 721 -0.45 22.34 -53.09
C ASN A 721 -0.28 23.85 -52.98
N ALA A 722 0.66 24.40 -53.75
CA ALA A 722 0.66 25.81 -54.14
C ALA A 722 0.63 25.91 -55.67
N TYR A 723 0.23 27.08 -56.18
CA TYR A 723 0.33 27.38 -57.61
C TYR A 723 1.51 28.32 -57.85
N ALA A 724 2.55 27.80 -58.49
CA ALA A 724 3.70 28.56 -58.96
C ALA A 724 3.46 29.08 -60.39
N LEU A 725 3.82 30.33 -60.63
CA LEU A 725 3.60 31.03 -61.88
C LEU A 725 4.81 30.87 -62.80
N THR A 726 4.60 30.14 -63.90
CA THR A 726 5.54 30.07 -65.03
C THR A 726 5.13 31.05 -66.11
N ASP A 727 6.07 31.54 -66.91
CA ASP A 727 5.77 32.48 -67.99
C ASP A 727 4.89 31.83 -69.07
N SER A 728 4.11 32.67 -69.76
CA SER A 728 3.19 32.27 -70.83
C SER A 728 3.68 32.79 -72.18
N GLU A 729 3.28 32.13 -73.26
CA GLU A 729 3.43 32.63 -74.63
C GLU A 729 2.58 33.91 -74.87
N VAL A 730 1.60 34.19 -74.02
CA VAL A 730 0.77 35.41 -74.06
C VAL A 730 1.38 36.49 -73.15
N PRO A 731 1.83 37.65 -73.69
CA PRO A 731 2.42 38.72 -72.90
C PRO A 731 1.51 39.22 -71.78
N GLY A 732 2.06 39.36 -70.57
CA GLY A 732 1.33 39.86 -69.40
C GLY A 732 0.45 38.84 -68.68
N LEU A 733 0.38 37.58 -69.15
CA LEU A 733 -0.23 36.46 -68.44
C LEU A 733 0.85 35.49 -67.95
N ALA A 734 0.53 34.76 -66.88
CA ALA A 734 1.33 33.64 -66.40
C ALA A 734 0.48 32.36 -66.38
N LYS A 735 1.13 31.20 -66.47
CA LYS A 735 0.49 29.90 -66.37
C LYS A 735 0.62 29.38 -64.94
N ALA A 736 -0.50 29.10 -64.28
CA ALA A 736 -0.52 28.54 -62.94
C ALA A 736 -0.14 27.05 -62.98
N THR A 737 1.02 26.69 -62.43
CA THR A 737 1.50 25.30 -62.37
C THR A 737 1.49 24.80 -60.94
N ARG A 738 1.01 23.57 -60.72
CA ARG A 738 0.93 22.99 -59.37
C ARG A 738 2.33 22.67 -58.84
N ARG A 739 2.56 22.95 -57.57
CA ARG A 739 3.71 22.47 -56.79
C ARG A 739 3.17 21.68 -55.62
N GLU A 740 3.65 20.45 -55.47
CA GLU A 740 3.31 19.59 -54.35
C GLU A 740 4.25 19.90 -53.18
N LEU A 741 3.65 20.02 -51.99
CA LEU A 741 4.25 20.56 -50.77
C LEU A 741 3.90 19.67 -49.57
N GLN A 742 4.81 19.63 -48.61
CA GLN A 742 4.63 19.13 -47.26
C GLN A 742 4.72 20.32 -46.31
N MET A 743 3.69 20.50 -45.46
CA MET A 743 3.76 21.46 -44.36
C MET A 743 4.59 20.85 -43.22
N LEU A 744 5.57 21.60 -42.72
CA LEU A 744 6.42 21.21 -41.60
C LEU A 744 6.03 21.94 -40.30
N TYR A 745 5.52 23.16 -40.42
CA TYR A 745 5.03 23.99 -39.31
C TYR A 745 4.07 25.06 -39.83
N SER A 746 3.26 25.64 -38.94
CA SER A 746 2.42 26.79 -39.22
C SER A 746 2.25 27.65 -37.97
N ASP A 747 2.37 28.96 -38.14
CA ASP A 747 1.89 29.95 -37.17
C ASP A 747 0.45 30.39 -37.54
N SER A 748 -0.11 31.38 -36.86
CA SER A 748 -1.49 31.86 -37.12
C SER A 748 -1.67 32.57 -38.48
N THR A 749 -0.59 32.83 -39.21
CA THR A 749 -0.57 33.63 -40.45
C THR A 749 0.12 32.93 -41.63
N ARG A 750 1.12 32.08 -41.38
CA ARG A 750 2.01 31.50 -42.38
C ARG A 750 2.30 30.02 -42.10
N ALA A 751 2.57 29.27 -43.16
CA ALA A 751 3.09 27.91 -43.12
C ALA A 751 4.56 27.87 -43.54
N TYR A 752 5.34 27.06 -42.84
CA TYR A 752 6.65 26.62 -43.29
C TYR A 752 6.50 25.33 -44.10
N VAL A 753 6.84 25.36 -45.38
CA VAL A 753 6.62 24.26 -46.32
C VAL A 753 7.91 23.79 -46.98
N ARG A 754 7.97 22.50 -47.30
CA ARG A 754 9.02 21.87 -48.13
C ARG A 754 8.39 21.23 -49.34
N GLY A 755 9.04 21.25 -50.49
CA GLY A 755 8.55 20.54 -51.66
C GLY A 755 9.21 21.00 -52.95
N THR A 756 8.45 20.97 -54.04
CA THR A 756 8.94 21.21 -55.42
C THR A 756 9.20 22.67 -55.78
N LEU A 757 9.15 23.59 -54.81
CA LEU A 757 9.40 25.03 -55.00
C LEU A 757 10.89 25.33 -55.19
N LYS A 758 11.18 26.36 -55.98
CA LYS A 758 12.52 26.93 -56.16
C LYS A 758 12.65 28.28 -55.45
N ASP A 759 13.88 28.63 -55.09
CA ASP A 759 14.16 29.97 -54.56
C ASP A 759 13.88 31.05 -55.61
N GLY A 760 13.24 32.14 -55.20
CA GLY A 760 12.75 33.20 -56.08
C GLY A 760 11.48 32.86 -56.87
N GLU A 761 10.87 31.68 -56.70
CA GLU A 761 9.69 31.29 -57.48
C GLU A 761 8.44 32.09 -57.07
N ARG A 762 7.71 32.60 -58.06
CA ARG A 762 6.47 33.38 -57.86
C ARG A 762 5.31 32.44 -57.55
N VAL A 763 4.71 32.56 -56.37
CA VAL A 763 3.60 31.72 -55.89
C VAL A 763 2.33 32.55 -55.71
N VAL A 764 1.18 32.01 -56.08
CA VAL A 764 -0.13 32.65 -55.87
C VAL A 764 -0.43 32.75 -54.37
N SER A 765 -0.70 33.97 -53.88
CA SER A 765 -0.90 34.24 -52.44
C SER A 765 -2.34 34.08 -51.95
N GLY A 766 -3.32 33.89 -52.84
CA GLY A 766 -4.74 33.75 -52.50
C GLY A 766 -5.62 33.33 -53.67
N GLY A 767 -6.86 32.93 -53.38
CA GLY A 767 -7.84 32.55 -54.41
C GLY A 767 -7.65 31.17 -55.06
N LEU A 768 -6.81 30.30 -54.48
CA LEU A 768 -6.44 28.99 -55.08
C LEU A 768 -7.64 28.06 -55.38
N HIS A 769 -8.76 28.19 -54.66
CA HIS A 769 -9.98 27.41 -54.91
C HIS A 769 -10.65 27.72 -56.26
N ARG A 770 -10.26 28.81 -56.93
CA ARG A 770 -10.76 29.22 -58.25
C ARG A 770 -9.82 28.84 -59.39
N LEU A 771 -8.69 28.20 -59.08
CA LEU A 771 -7.61 27.90 -60.01
C LEU A 771 -7.49 26.41 -60.30
N VAL A 772 -7.42 26.08 -61.60
CA VAL A 772 -7.07 24.74 -62.07
C VAL A 772 -5.62 24.70 -62.60
N PRO A 773 -4.91 23.56 -62.48
CA PRO A 773 -3.55 23.43 -63.02
C PRO A 773 -3.52 23.71 -64.52
N GLY A 774 -2.63 24.58 -64.96
CA GLY A 774 -2.46 24.99 -66.36
C GLY A 774 -3.29 26.21 -66.79
N GLN A 775 -4.15 26.75 -65.92
CA GLN A 775 -4.94 27.96 -66.20
C GLN A 775 -4.03 29.18 -66.40
N LEU A 776 -4.40 30.04 -67.36
CA LEU A 776 -3.80 31.36 -67.53
C LEU A 776 -4.41 32.35 -66.53
N VAL A 777 -3.53 33.06 -65.83
CA VAL A 777 -3.87 34.03 -64.79
C VAL A 777 -3.11 35.33 -65.02
N LYS A 778 -3.65 36.44 -64.52
CA LYS A 778 -2.98 37.75 -64.56
C LYS A 778 -2.28 37.99 -63.22
N PRO A 779 -0.94 38.00 -63.14
CA PRO A 779 -0.24 38.31 -61.91
C PRO A 779 -0.53 39.75 -61.50
N THR A 780 -0.96 39.96 -60.27
CA THR A 780 -1.04 41.29 -59.63
C THR A 780 -0.08 41.35 -58.46
N ALA A 781 0.28 42.57 -58.03
CA ALA A 781 0.89 42.75 -56.73
C ALA A 781 0.01 42.08 -55.64
N PRO A 782 0.60 41.56 -54.55
CA PRO A 782 -0.20 41.15 -53.41
C PRO A 782 -1.00 42.36 -52.91
N ALA A 783 -2.27 42.15 -52.58
CA ALA A 783 -2.99 43.10 -51.75
C ALA A 783 -2.35 43.06 -50.34
N GLU A 784 -2.17 44.22 -49.73
CA GLU A 784 -1.65 44.38 -48.36
C GLU A 784 -2.57 43.74 -47.31
#